data_AF-A0A1D8JH62-F1
#
_entry.id   AF-A0A1D8JH62-F1
#
_cell.length_a   1.000
_cell.length_b   1.000
_cell.length_c   1.000
_cell.angle_alpha   90.00
_cell.angle_beta   90.00
_cell.angle_gamma   90.00
#
_symmetry.space_group_name_H-M   'P 1'
#
loop_
_entity.id
_entity.type
_entity.pdbx_description
1 polymer ?
#
loop_
_entity_poly.entity_id
_entity_poly.type
_entity_poly.pdbx_seq_one_letter_code
_entity_poly.pdbx_strand_id
1 'polypeptide(L)'
;MDTKTYAVVDLETTGHSSAKGDRIIQIAIVLIKNGKIEQRYMRFVNPCQKIPPFIRELTNINDEDVEGAPTFEEIAEEVRGLLEGTVFVAHNTAFDLPFLQSEFKRCQVGKWSGRQIDTVELTKIVFPSLASYRLQDIAEELGIQLPSAHRADDDAEATSELLLQCYEKLHTLPLETLELLHKRSFKLKSDLASLFYTVLKNVRGKRQRIQYSKFRGIPFKPVTPTSSGQYGDGSYPTQEVQKTKLFKEAFPNFEKRSSQFSFMDTVWRTLTETSEVAAEVPTGIGKTIAYLLPAAFQSIEQGKPVVISTYTNYLVDKIVVSELEKISNMLNITLKATVLKGRNHYISLGKFEELLTLTDQSYDETFSIMQILVWLTETTTGDLGELNVSGGGQLFIDRIRNRSVSVSNEEREVDYYMQHLQACKHSNFIITNHAMLLSDINRTEPIFDQIAGLVVDEAHQLVQTAARLSETVFSYTTWKYIMGQLASTADGQLLSEIVALANRLGVSIPAMEQIATSFEQFSTAFDEVTSQLAYFVPETIKKQVGHRNTYALHELQNMQKQYEKVSTVMFNYLDIAEKIERRFAIHTVNMSKSERALIAEWSYWLRELKIKAGEWVELFLDNNKQKFAIWIERDQRSLPSSLMAIRHPLDSSATIQKFTERLKINRTGIVWTSGTLAIGHRTRYIPTQLGLDETVPIEVFDAPTHFYDGAEMYLVNNMPAIQQVSQSDYIEEVANAVIQTTMATGGRLFVLFTSKDMMKKTYDLIIDSEQLEEYALFAQGITGGSRMKLLKSFHQFNQSVLFGTSSFWEGVDVPGDALSAVIVVRLPFTSPEDPIFKAHAEKLTAEGKNPFTEYALPEAVMRMRQGFGRLIRSSSDKGAFIILDRRIETKSYGKYFIDALPNVHVKKVTLEVMVNELENCYNKGK
;
A
#
# COMPACT_ATOMS: atom_id res chain seq x y z
N MET A 1 -37.34 -7.81 -1.18
CA MET A 1 -37.29 -6.41 -1.66
C MET A 1 -38.65 -5.75 -1.48
N ASP A 2 -38.67 -4.41 -1.45
CA ASP A 2 -39.89 -3.58 -1.48
C ASP A 2 -40.76 -3.94 -2.71
N THR A 3 -41.99 -3.46 -2.75
CA THR A 3 -42.88 -3.54 -3.95
C THR A 3 -42.38 -2.71 -5.14
N LYS A 4 -41.25 -2.00 -4.97
CA LYS A 4 -40.62 -1.15 -5.99
C LYS A 4 -39.88 -1.98 -7.04
N THR A 5 -39.87 -1.44 -8.26
CA THR A 5 -39.08 -1.97 -9.37
C THR A 5 -37.74 -1.23 -9.43
N TYR A 6 -36.64 -1.98 -9.49
CA TYR A 6 -35.29 -1.46 -9.71
C TYR A 6 -34.93 -1.68 -11.18
N ALA A 7 -34.38 -0.67 -11.84
CA ALA A 7 -33.85 -0.77 -13.19
C ALA A 7 -32.32 -0.69 -13.10
N VAL A 8 -31.65 -1.84 -13.24
CA VAL A 8 -30.19 -1.94 -13.27
C VAL A 8 -29.74 -1.65 -14.69
N VAL A 9 -28.96 -0.59 -14.86
CA VAL A 9 -28.54 -0.06 -16.15
C VAL A 9 -27.03 -0.11 -16.25
N ASP A 10 -26.55 -0.57 -17.40
CA ASP A 10 -25.14 -0.53 -17.78
C ASP A 10 -25.00 -0.07 -19.24
N LEU A 11 -23.94 0.68 -19.53
CA LEU A 11 -23.70 1.33 -20.81
C LEU A 11 -22.25 1.11 -21.27
N GLU A 12 -22.09 0.63 -22.50
CA GLU A 12 -20.81 0.73 -23.20
C GLU A 12 -20.80 1.94 -24.12
N THR A 13 -19.66 2.62 -24.22
CA THR A 13 -19.52 3.90 -24.91
C THR A 13 -18.25 3.98 -25.77
N THR A 14 -18.22 4.88 -26.75
CA THR A 14 -17.04 5.14 -27.58
C THR A 14 -15.89 5.83 -26.81
N GLY A 15 -16.08 6.16 -25.54
CA GLY A 15 -15.14 6.90 -24.70
C GLY A 15 -15.76 7.34 -23.37
N HIS A 16 -15.01 8.05 -22.52
CA HIS A 16 -15.41 8.28 -21.12
C HIS A 16 -16.18 9.58 -20.87
N SER A 17 -16.48 10.39 -21.88
CA SER A 17 -17.10 11.71 -21.66
C SER A 17 -18.10 12.10 -22.75
N SER A 18 -19.38 12.07 -22.39
CA SER A 18 -20.46 12.62 -23.23
C SER A 18 -20.26 14.09 -23.57
N ALA A 19 -19.58 14.87 -22.71
CA ALA A 19 -19.22 16.27 -22.97
C ALA A 19 -18.19 16.44 -24.10
N LYS A 20 -17.39 15.42 -24.40
CA LYS A 20 -16.42 15.39 -25.51
C LYS A 20 -17.02 14.84 -26.82
N GLY A 21 -18.30 14.46 -26.82
CA GLY A 21 -18.97 13.87 -27.97
C GLY A 21 -18.93 12.34 -28.02
N ASP A 22 -18.47 11.67 -26.95
CA ASP A 22 -18.57 10.21 -26.86
C ASP A 22 -20.03 9.75 -26.82
N ARG A 23 -20.32 8.58 -27.41
CA ARG A 23 -21.67 8.08 -27.66
C ARG A 23 -21.84 6.66 -27.12
N ILE A 24 -23.09 6.27 -26.85
CA ILE A 24 -23.44 4.91 -26.40
C ILE A 24 -23.32 3.95 -27.59
N ILE A 25 -22.67 2.80 -27.39
CA ILE A 25 -22.53 1.69 -28.36
C ILE A 25 -23.33 0.45 -27.94
N GLN A 26 -23.63 0.31 -26.65
CA GLN A 26 -24.49 -0.75 -26.12
C GLN A 26 -25.23 -0.23 -24.88
N ILE A 27 -26.48 -0.65 -24.72
CA ILE A 27 -27.28 -0.41 -23.51
C ILE A 27 -27.91 -1.70 -23.02
N ALA A 28 -27.81 -1.94 -21.72
CA ALA A 28 -28.49 -3.03 -21.03
C ALA A 28 -29.29 -2.49 -19.84
N ILE A 29 -30.52 -3.00 -19.68
CA ILE A 29 -31.43 -2.69 -18.57
C ILE A 29 -32.05 -3.98 -18.06
N VAL A 30 -31.86 -4.28 -16.78
CA VAL A 30 -32.45 -5.42 -16.08
C VAL A 30 -33.44 -4.90 -15.03
N LEU A 31 -34.70 -5.30 -15.16
CA LEU A 31 -35.75 -4.92 -14.21
C LEU A 31 -35.90 -5.97 -13.11
N ILE A 32 -35.70 -5.54 -11.87
CA ILE A 32 -35.85 -6.38 -10.67
C ILE A 32 -37.08 -5.93 -9.89
N LYS A 33 -37.97 -6.86 -9.59
CA LYS A 33 -39.16 -6.63 -8.76
C LYS A 33 -39.32 -7.76 -7.77
N ASN A 34 -39.65 -7.45 -6.52
CA ASN A 34 -39.81 -8.44 -5.45
C ASN A 34 -38.58 -9.37 -5.27
N GLY A 35 -37.37 -8.89 -5.60
CA GLY A 35 -36.13 -9.67 -5.50
C GLY A 35 -35.93 -10.70 -6.62
N LYS A 36 -36.66 -10.56 -7.73
CA LYS A 36 -36.52 -11.41 -8.92
C LYS A 36 -36.37 -10.55 -10.17
N ILE A 37 -35.58 -11.04 -11.12
CA ILE A 37 -35.45 -10.44 -12.44
C ILE A 37 -36.73 -10.73 -13.22
N GLU A 38 -37.46 -9.68 -13.63
CA GLU A 38 -38.70 -9.79 -14.40
C GLU A 38 -38.48 -9.58 -15.89
N GLN A 39 -37.62 -8.65 -16.28
CA GLN A 39 -37.42 -8.25 -17.67
C GLN A 39 -35.96 -7.88 -17.95
N ARG A 40 -35.50 -8.20 -19.16
CA ARG A 40 -34.19 -7.83 -19.71
C ARG A 40 -34.39 -7.04 -20.99
N TYR A 41 -33.67 -5.94 -21.13
CA TYR A 41 -33.64 -5.12 -22.33
C TYR A 41 -32.19 -4.85 -22.70
N MET A 42 -31.76 -5.33 -23.87
CA MET A 42 -30.38 -5.26 -24.33
C MET A 42 -30.36 -4.88 -25.80
N ARG A 43 -29.56 -3.87 -26.17
CA ARG A 43 -29.43 -3.38 -27.54
C ARG A 43 -28.01 -2.90 -27.81
N PHE A 44 -27.45 -3.27 -28.97
CA PHE A 44 -26.41 -2.45 -29.60
C PHE A 44 -27.03 -1.14 -30.08
N VAL A 45 -26.21 -0.10 -30.12
CA VAL A 45 -26.60 1.25 -30.52
C VAL A 45 -25.59 1.75 -31.53
N ASN A 46 -26.05 2.22 -32.69
CA ASN A 46 -25.17 2.85 -33.65
C ASN A 46 -24.76 4.24 -33.14
N PRO A 47 -23.46 4.48 -32.83
CA PRO A 47 -23.00 5.75 -32.28
C PRO A 47 -22.87 6.85 -33.35
N CYS A 48 -23.03 6.50 -34.63
CA CYS A 48 -22.76 7.34 -35.81
C CYS A 48 -21.31 7.86 -35.88
N GLN A 49 -20.36 7.14 -35.28
CA GLN A 49 -18.92 7.43 -35.31
C GLN A 49 -18.08 6.16 -35.11
N LYS A 50 -16.79 6.19 -35.47
CA LYS A 50 -15.90 5.03 -35.32
C LYS A 50 -15.57 4.73 -33.86
N ILE A 51 -15.44 3.45 -33.52
CA ILE A 51 -15.04 2.98 -32.18
C ILE A 51 -13.50 2.94 -32.07
N PRO A 52 -12.89 3.64 -31.08
CA PRO A 52 -11.44 3.62 -30.89
C PRO A 52 -10.87 2.21 -30.61
N PRO A 53 -9.64 1.87 -31.07
CA PRO A 53 -9.03 0.55 -30.85
C PRO A 53 -9.04 0.06 -29.41
N PHE A 54 -8.71 0.93 -28.45
CA PHE A 54 -8.69 0.55 -27.03
C PHE A 54 -10.09 0.21 -26.48
N ILE A 55 -11.17 0.80 -27.02
CA ILE A 55 -12.55 0.45 -26.64
C ILE A 55 -12.92 -0.90 -27.24
N ARG A 56 -12.47 -1.19 -28.47
CA ARG A 56 -12.68 -2.50 -29.11
C ARG A 56 -11.99 -3.63 -28.34
N GLU A 57 -10.75 -3.40 -27.88
CA GLU A 57 -10.03 -4.36 -27.04
C GLU A 57 -10.70 -4.52 -25.66
N LEU A 58 -11.17 -3.41 -25.08
CA LEU A 58 -11.81 -3.42 -23.76
C LEU A 58 -13.17 -4.14 -23.78
N THR A 59 -14.03 -3.82 -24.74
CA THR A 59 -15.45 -4.22 -24.77
C THR A 59 -15.72 -5.40 -25.71
N ASN A 60 -14.78 -5.72 -26.60
CA ASN A 60 -14.97 -6.67 -27.69
C ASN A 60 -16.18 -6.31 -28.60
N ILE A 61 -16.47 -5.02 -28.78
CA ILE A 61 -17.48 -4.48 -29.70
C ILE A 61 -16.77 -3.74 -30.83
N ASN A 62 -16.99 -4.18 -32.06
CA ASN A 62 -16.39 -3.61 -33.28
C ASN A 62 -17.39 -2.72 -34.04
N ASP A 63 -16.89 -1.94 -35.00
CA ASP A 63 -17.73 -1.07 -35.83
C ASP A 63 -18.80 -1.88 -36.60
N GLU A 64 -18.49 -3.12 -37.00
CA GLU A 64 -19.41 -4.03 -37.68
C GLU A 64 -20.59 -4.50 -36.78
N ASP A 65 -20.39 -4.57 -35.46
CA ASP A 65 -21.42 -5.00 -34.51
C ASP A 65 -22.52 -3.94 -34.34
N VAL A 66 -22.20 -2.67 -34.57
CA VAL A 66 -23.11 -1.53 -34.35
C VAL A 66 -23.62 -0.90 -35.65
N GLU A 67 -23.07 -1.24 -36.82
CA GLU A 67 -23.44 -0.63 -38.11
C GLU A 67 -24.94 -0.79 -38.44
N GLY A 68 -25.48 -2.00 -38.21
CA GLY A 68 -26.89 -2.32 -38.44
C GLY A 68 -27.82 -2.10 -37.23
N ALA A 69 -27.27 -1.61 -36.11
CA ALA A 69 -28.04 -1.37 -34.88
C ALA A 69 -28.85 -0.06 -34.97
N PRO A 70 -29.95 0.09 -34.21
CA PRO A 70 -30.67 1.35 -34.16
C PRO A 70 -29.81 2.46 -33.54
N THR A 71 -30.02 3.68 -33.98
CA THR A 71 -29.49 4.88 -33.34
C THR A 71 -30.17 5.10 -31.98
N PHE A 72 -29.53 5.86 -31.08
CA PHE A 72 -30.14 6.13 -29.78
C PHE A 72 -31.48 6.89 -29.92
N GLU A 73 -31.63 7.75 -30.93
CA GLU A 73 -32.86 8.48 -31.25
C GLU A 73 -34.06 7.55 -31.44
N GLU A 74 -33.85 6.40 -32.07
CA GLU A 74 -34.92 5.44 -32.38
C GLU A 74 -35.39 4.68 -31.14
N ILE A 75 -34.51 4.52 -30.13
CA ILE A 75 -34.81 3.79 -28.89
C ILE A 75 -35.03 4.69 -27.68
N ALA A 76 -34.85 6.01 -27.79
CA ALA A 76 -34.83 6.93 -26.65
C ALA A 76 -36.15 6.93 -25.85
N GLU A 77 -37.31 6.94 -26.53
CA GLU A 77 -38.63 6.89 -25.87
C GLU A 77 -38.91 5.54 -25.21
N GLU A 78 -38.46 4.43 -25.84
CA GLU A 78 -38.59 3.08 -25.27
C GLU A 78 -37.77 2.97 -23.97
N VAL A 79 -36.50 3.38 -24.03
CA VAL A 79 -35.61 3.41 -22.86
C VAL A 79 -36.15 4.33 -21.78
N ARG A 80 -36.71 5.49 -22.14
CA ARG A 80 -37.37 6.37 -21.16
C ARG A 80 -38.57 5.67 -20.53
N GLY A 81 -39.42 4.99 -21.30
CA GLY A 81 -40.57 4.24 -20.78
C GLY A 81 -40.17 3.20 -19.73
N LEU A 82 -39.09 2.44 -19.98
CA LEU A 82 -38.58 1.40 -19.07
C LEU A 82 -38.12 1.95 -17.71
N LEU A 83 -37.61 3.19 -17.68
CA LEU A 83 -37.10 3.83 -16.46
C LEU A 83 -38.18 4.62 -15.69
N GLU A 84 -39.38 4.78 -16.22
CA GLU A 84 -40.46 5.52 -15.56
C GLU A 84 -40.94 4.79 -14.29
N GLY A 85 -40.99 5.51 -13.17
CA GLY A 85 -41.42 4.94 -11.89
C GLY A 85 -40.45 3.91 -11.25
N THR A 86 -39.28 3.66 -11.83
CA THR A 86 -38.27 2.73 -11.29
C THR A 86 -37.24 3.44 -10.41
N VAL A 87 -36.54 2.68 -9.56
CA VAL A 87 -35.28 3.12 -8.95
C VAL A 87 -34.15 2.83 -9.94
N PHE A 88 -33.43 3.85 -10.38
CA PHE A 88 -32.28 3.68 -11.27
C PHE A 88 -31.11 3.09 -10.48
N VAL A 89 -30.48 2.04 -10.99
CA VAL A 89 -29.35 1.38 -10.36
C VAL A 89 -28.25 1.23 -11.39
N ALA A 90 -27.00 1.53 -11.03
CA ALA A 90 -25.84 1.28 -11.90
C ALA A 90 -24.60 0.96 -11.08
N HIS A 91 -23.56 0.43 -11.72
CA HIS A 91 -22.24 0.21 -11.12
C HIS A 91 -21.29 1.41 -11.23
N ASN A 92 -21.83 2.59 -11.50
CA ASN A 92 -21.26 3.91 -11.20
C ASN A 92 -22.26 4.97 -11.69
N THR A 93 -23.22 5.35 -10.86
CA THR A 93 -24.30 6.27 -11.28
C THR A 93 -23.80 7.63 -11.76
N ALA A 94 -22.59 8.04 -11.34
CA ALA A 94 -21.96 9.27 -11.80
C ALA A 94 -21.43 9.18 -13.25
N PHE A 95 -21.37 7.98 -13.84
CA PHE A 95 -21.05 7.75 -15.24
C PHE A 95 -22.32 7.50 -16.06
N ASP A 96 -23.08 6.44 -15.74
CA ASP A 96 -24.18 5.95 -16.60
C ASP A 96 -25.32 6.95 -16.73
N LEU A 97 -25.76 7.52 -15.59
CA LEU A 97 -26.93 8.40 -15.59
C LEU A 97 -26.66 9.73 -16.33
N PRO A 98 -25.54 10.44 -16.11
CA PRO A 98 -25.20 11.61 -16.92
C PRO A 98 -25.06 11.31 -18.41
N PHE A 99 -24.49 10.16 -18.79
CA PHE A 99 -24.41 9.75 -20.19
C PHE A 99 -25.79 9.58 -20.80
N LEU A 100 -26.66 8.82 -20.15
CA LEU A 100 -28.02 8.56 -20.60
C LEU A 100 -28.86 9.85 -20.66
N GLN A 101 -28.71 10.75 -19.67
CA GLN A 101 -29.39 12.05 -19.70
C GLN A 101 -28.90 12.96 -20.81
N SER A 102 -27.61 12.91 -21.16
CA SER A 102 -27.06 13.64 -22.29
C SER A 102 -27.68 13.16 -23.61
N GLU A 103 -27.80 11.85 -23.78
CA GLU A 103 -28.44 11.24 -24.94
C GLU A 103 -29.94 11.55 -25.01
N PHE A 104 -30.69 11.51 -23.90
CA PHE A 104 -32.08 11.96 -23.87
C PHE A 104 -32.21 13.42 -24.29
N LYS A 105 -31.36 14.31 -23.76
CA LYS A 105 -31.36 15.73 -24.11
C LYS A 105 -31.10 15.93 -25.61
N ARG A 106 -30.15 15.19 -26.18
CA ARG A 106 -29.81 15.23 -27.61
C ARG A 106 -30.99 14.81 -28.49
N CYS A 107 -31.72 13.77 -28.07
CA CYS A 107 -32.89 13.25 -28.76
C CYS A 107 -34.18 14.04 -28.47
N GLN A 108 -34.11 15.13 -27.70
CA GLN A 108 -35.26 15.93 -27.26
C GLN A 108 -36.29 15.13 -26.44
N VAL A 109 -35.85 14.03 -25.81
CA VAL A 109 -36.64 13.25 -24.86
C VAL A 109 -36.54 13.87 -23.47
N GLY A 110 -37.65 13.82 -22.73
CA GLY A 110 -37.73 14.40 -21.38
C GLY A 110 -36.69 13.83 -20.42
N LYS A 111 -36.10 14.71 -19.58
CA LYS A 111 -35.13 14.31 -18.56
C LYS A 111 -35.75 13.30 -17.59
N TRP A 112 -35.04 12.19 -17.32
CA TRP A 112 -35.42 11.28 -16.24
C TRP A 112 -35.19 11.92 -14.87
N SER A 113 -36.17 11.79 -13.97
CA SER A 113 -36.06 12.18 -12.57
C SER A 113 -36.58 11.06 -11.67
N GLY A 114 -35.78 10.62 -10.72
CA GLY A 114 -36.15 9.56 -9.81
C GLY A 114 -35.07 9.31 -8.76
N ARG A 115 -35.24 8.22 -8.00
CA ARG A 115 -34.27 7.78 -7.00
C ARG A 115 -33.21 6.94 -7.66
N GLN A 116 -31.96 7.13 -7.26
CA GLN A 116 -30.83 6.37 -7.79
C GLN A 116 -30.09 5.61 -6.67
N ILE A 117 -29.58 4.44 -7.01
CA ILE A 117 -28.70 3.63 -6.18
C ILE A 117 -27.41 3.38 -6.94
N ASP A 118 -26.30 3.85 -6.38
CA ASP A 118 -24.98 3.46 -6.83
C ASP A 118 -24.54 2.17 -6.12
N THR A 119 -24.35 1.10 -6.90
CA THR A 119 -23.94 -0.18 -6.33
C THR A 119 -22.49 -0.16 -5.84
N VAL A 120 -21.63 0.75 -6.31
CA VAL A 120 -20.28 0.93 -5.75
C VAL A 120 -20.37 1.54 -4.34
N GLU A 121 -21.20 2.57 -4.15
CA GLU A 121 -21.44 3.17 -2.82
C GLU A 121 -22.04 2.14 -1.85
N LEU A 122 -23.03 1.36 -2.30
CA LEU A 122 -23.66 0.29 -1.52
C LEU A 122 -22.68 -0.84 -1.17
N THR A 123 -21.96 -1.36 -2.15
CA THR A 123 -21.03 -2.49 -1.97
C THR A 123 -19.89 -2.12 -1.04
N LYS A 124 -19.36 -0.89 -1.13
CA LYS A 124 -18.35 -0.40 -0.19
C LYS A 124 -18.80 -0.36 1.27
N ILE A 125 -20.09 -0.16 1.52
CA ILE A 125 -20.67 -0.20 2.87
C ILE A 125 -20.91 -1.64 3.30
N VAL A 126 -21.49 -2.46 2.41
CA VAL A 126 -21.97 -3.80 2.74
C VAL A 126 -20.86 -4.85 2.71
N PHE A 127 -19.84 -4.67 1.89
CA PHE A 127 -18.65 -5.50 1.77
C PHE A 127 -17.38 -4.64 1.89
N PRO A 128 -17.13 -4.02 3.07
CA PRO A 128 -16.11 -2.99 3.23
C PRO A 128 -14.66 -3.49 3.08
N SER A 129 -14.47 -4.82 3.09
CA SER A 129 -13.15 -5.48 3.04
C SER A 129 -12.75 -6.05 1.69
N LEU A 130 -13.55 -5.84 0.63
CA LEU A 130 -13.14 -6.26 -0.72
C LEU A 130 -11.88 -5.51 -1.14
N ALA A 131 -10.96 -6.24 -1.78
CA ALA A 131 -9.69 -5.68 -2.25
C ALA A 131 -9.90 -4.64 -3.37
N SER A 132 -10.98 -4.79 -4.14
CA SER A 132 -11.34 -3.92 -5.24
C SER A 132 -12.86 -3.77 -5.34
N TYR A 133 -13.31 -2.67 -5.93
CA TYR A 133 -14.73 -2.39 -6.20
C TYR A 133 -15.00 -2.18 -7.68
N ARG A 134 -14.20 -2.84 -8.53
CA ARG A 134 -14.54 -3.03 -9.94
C ARG A 134 -15.46 -4.23 -10.03
N LEU A 135 -16.47 -4.17 -10.90
CA LEU A 135 -17.48 -5.22 -11.01
C LEU A 135 -16.86 -6.61 -11.21
N GLN A 136 -15.88 -6.75 -12.12
CA GLN A 136 -15.16 -7.99 -12.38
C GLN A 136 -14.48 -8.59 -11.13
N ASP A 137 -13.82 -7.73 -10.31
CA ASP A 137 -13.10 -8.18 -9.13
C ASP A 137 -14.11 -8.60 -8.03
N ILE A 138 -15.22 -7.85 -7.91
CA ILE A 138 -16.32 -8.18 -6.99
C ILE A 138 -16.99 -9.49 -7.41
N ALA A 139 -17.21 -9.68 -8.72
CA ALA A 139 -17.90 -10.84 -9.24
C ALA A 139 -17.10 -12.11 -9.00
N GLU A 140 -15.78 -12.06 -9.23
CA GLU A 140 -14.87 -13.16 -8.88
C GLU A 140 -14.89 -13.46 -7.38
N GLU A 141 -14.79 -12.44 -6.53
CA GLU A 141 -14.71 -12.62 -5.07
C GLU A 141 -16.03 -13.11 -4.44
N LEU A 142 -17.18 -12.71 -5.01
CA LEU A 142 -18.51 -13.11 -4.53
C LEU A 142 -19.12 -14.29 -5.29
N GLY A 143 -18.40 -14.86 -6.26
CA GLY A 143 -18.87 -15.97 -7.09
C GLY A 143 -20.06 -15.62 -7.99
N ILE A 144 -20.17 -14.37 -8.42
CA ILE A 144 -21.17 -13.89 -9.39
C ILE A 144 -20.67 -14.24 -10.79
N GLN A 145 -21.58 -14.72 -11.66
CA GLN A 145 -21.21 -15.04 -13.04
C GLN A 145 -21.00 -13.76 -13.84
N LEU A 146 -19.82 -13.63 -14.44
CA LEU A 146 -19.50 -12.56 -15.39
C LEU A 146 -18.70 -13.15 -16.57
N PRO A 147 -19.38 -13.68 -17.61
CA PRO A 147 -18.74 -14.35 -18.73
C PRO A 147 -17.79 -13.45 -19.53
N SER A 148 -18.21 -12.21 -19.80
CA SER A 148 -17.39 -11.17 -20.43
C SER A 148 -17.53 -9.87 -19.66
N ALA A 149 -16.45 -9.42 -19.03
CA ALA A 149 -16.40 -8.06 -18.49
C ALA A 149 -16.47 -7.04 -19.64
N HIS A 150 -16.99 -5.84 -19.37
CA HIS A 150 -17.10 -4.74 -20.36
C HIS A 150 -18.04 -5.07 -21.53
N ARG A 151 -19.06 -5.86 -21.22
CA ARG A 151 -20.22 -6.12 -22.07
C ARG A 151 -21.44 -5.71 -21.28
N ALA A 152 -22.20 -4.74 -21.78
CA ALA A 152 -23.27 -4.14 -20.99
C ALA A 152 -24.30 -5.18 -20.50
N ASP A 153 -24.56 -6.21 -21.31
CA ASP A 153 -25.46 -7.31 -20.96
C ASP A 153 -24.98 -8.14 -19.78
N ASP A 154 -23.73 -8.58 -19.80
CA ASP A 154 -23.12 -9.35 -18.72
C ASP A 154 -22.94 -8.47 -17.46
N ASP A 155 -22.51 -7.22 -17.61
CA ASP A 155 -22.27 -6.30 -16.51
C ASP A 155 -23.58 -5.87 -15.82
N ALA A 156 -24.68 -5.67 -16.56
CA ALA A 156 -25.99 -5.38 -15.97
C ALA A 156 -26.58 -6.59 -15.21
N GLU A 157 -26.38 -7.82 -15.69
CA GLU A 157 -26.78 -9.04 -14.97
C GLU A 157 -25.94 -9.24 -13.70
N ALA A 158 -24.62 -9.12 -13.79
CA ALA A 158 -23.74 -9.21 -12.63
C ALA A 158 -24.05 -8.13 -11.59
N THR A 159 -24.32 -6.90 -12.02
CA THR A 159 -24.75 -5.79 -11.14
C THR A 159 -26.12 -6.08 -10.49
N SER A 160 -27.02 -6.76 -11.21
CA SER A 160 -28.32 -7.18 -10.67
C SER A 160 -28.17 -8.23 -9.58
N GLU A 161 -27.32 -9.24 -9.81
CA GLU A 161 -26.99 -10.25 -8.81
C GLU A 161 -26.28 -9.62 -7.60
N LEU A 162 -25.33 -8.71 -7.82
CA LEU A 162 -24.65 -7.96 -6.76
C LEU A 162 -25.64 -7.19 -5.88
N LEU A 163 -26.60 -6.47 -6.47
CA LEU A 163 -27.63 -5.76 -5.72
C LEU A 163 -28.45 -6.72 -4.83
N LEU A 164 -28.81 -7.89 -5.35
CA LEU A 164 -29.53 -8.93 -4.61
C LEU A 164 -28.67 -9.50 -3.46
N GLN A 165 -27.40 -9.80 -3.70
CA GLN A 165 -26.48 -10.26 -2.66
C GLN A 165 -26.26 -9.19 -1.56
N CYS A 166 -26.11 -7.91 -1.93
CA CYS A 166 -26.09 -6.81 -0.96
C CYS A 166 -27.37 -6.76 -0.13
N TYR A 167 -28.53 -6.95 -0.77
CA TYR A 167 -29.81 -6.99 -0.07
C TYR A 167 -29.88 -8.14 0.93
N GLU A 168 -29.50 -9.35 0.54
CA GLU A 168 -29.46 -10.52 1.44
C GLU A 168 -28.51 -10.31 2.62
N LYS A 169 -27.30 -9.79 2.36
CA LYS A 169 -26.32 -9.48 3.41
C LYS A 169 -26.84 -8.44 4.41
N LEU A 170 -27.55 -7.41 3.96
CA LEU A 170 -28.16 -6.44 4.88
C LEU A 170 -29.16 -7.10 5.85
N HIS A 171 -29.84 -8.19 5.45
CA HIS A 171 -30.76 -8.91 6.34
C HIS A 171 -30.06 -9.74 7.41
N THR A 172 -28.76 -10.01 7.26
CA THR A 172 -27.98 -10.73 8.27
C THR A 172 -27.42 -9.81 9.34
N LEU A 173 -27.44 -8.49 9.12
CA LEU A 173 -26.85 -7.52 10.05
C LEU A 173 -27.65 -7.37 11.36
N PRO A 174 -26.97 -6.99 12.46
CA PRO A 174 -27.60 -6.62 13.72
C PRO A 174 -28.63 -5.49 13.56
N LEU A 175 -29.66 -5.47 14.41
CA LEU A 175 -30.72 -4.46 14.33
C LEU A 175 -30.14 -3.06 14.59
N GLU A 176 -29.28 -2.94 15.59
CA GLU A 176 -28.62 -1.71 15.98
C GLU A 176 -27.68 -1.20 14.88
N THR A 177 -27.00 -2.09 14.16
CA THR A 177 -26.19 -1.73 12.99
C THR A 177 -27.08 -1.12 11.91
N LEU A 178 -28.21 -1.75 11.58
CA LEU A 178 -29.17 -1.24 10.59
C LEU A 178 -29.79 0.11 11.01
N GLU A 179 -30.08 0.31 12.29
CA GLU A 179 -30.57 1.59 12.83
C GLU A 179 -29.54 2.71 12.63
N LEU A 180 -28.26 2.42 12.91
CA LEU A 180 -27.16 3.37 12.73
C LEU A 180 -26.88 3.67 11.24
N LEU A 181 -26.95 2.65 10.37
CA LEU A 181 -26.83 2.82 8.93
C LEU A 181 -27.96 3.70 8.38
N HIS A 182 -29.21 3.41 8.73
CA HIS A 182 -30.36 4.19 8.29
C HIS A 182 -30.24 5.65 8.75
N LYS A 183 -29.89 5.90 10.02
CA LYS A 183 -29.70 7.25 10.56
C LYS A 183 -28.68 8.08 9.77
N ARG A 184 -27.62 7.44 9.26
CA ARG A 184 -26.52 8.10 8.54
C ARG A 184 -26.70 8.21 7.04
N SER A 185 -27.51 7.32 6.46
CA SER A 185 -27.71 7.23 5.02
C SER A 185 -28.26 8.49 4.35
N PHE A 186 -28.89 9.41 5.10
CA PHE A 186 -29.39 10.70 4.58
C PHE A 186 -28.29 11.66 4.10
N LYS A 187 -27.03 11.44 4.48
CA LYS A 187 -25.89 12.23 3.99
C LYS A 187 -25.21 11.61 2.75
N LEU A 188 -25.64 10.44 2.29
CA LEU A 188 -25.05 9.75 1.13
C LEU A 188 -25.49 10.37 -0.19
N LYS A 189 -24.77 10.03 -1.27
CA LYS A 189 -25.08 10.55 -2.62
C LYS A 189 -26.23 9.77 -3.26
N SER A 190 -26.33 8.47 -2.99
CA SER A 190 -27.44 7.63 -3.43
C SER A 190 -28.58 7.56 -2.42
N ASP A 191 -29.79 7.22 -2.87
CA ASP A 191 -30.94 6.97 -1.99
C ASP A 191 -30.87 5.57 -1.37
N LEU A 192 -29.85 5.33 -0.53
CA LEU A 192 -29.74 4.11 0.27
C LEU A 192 -30.64 4.15 1.51
N ALA A 193 -31.12 5.32 1.92
CA ALA A 193 -31.99 5.48 3.09
C ALA A 193 -33.27 4.65 2.95
N SER A 194 -33.92 4.70 1.78
CA SER A 194 -35.11 3.89 1.53
C SER A 194 -34.83 2.38 1.58
N LEU A 195 -33.65 1.96 1.11
CA LEU A 195 -33.24 0.56 1.12
C LEU A 195 -33.05 0.09 2.57
N PHE A 196 -32.24 0.79 3.36
CA PHE A 196 -31.97 0.44 4.76
C PHE A 196 -33.23 0.47 5.62
N TYR A 197 -34.13 1.45 5.42
CA TYR A 197 -35.41 1.50 6.13
C TYR A 197 -36.26 0.24 5.88
N THR A 198 -36.29 -0.21 4.61
CA THR A 198 -37.05 -1.40 4.21
C THR A 198 -36.48 -2.65 4.89
N VAL A 199 -35.16 -2.82 4.86
CA VAL A 199 -34.49 -3.94 5.54
C VAL A 199 -34.72 -3.88 7.05
N LEU A 200 -34.55 -2.70 7.65
CA LEU A 200 -34.77 -2.47 9.08
C LEU A 200 -36.17 -2.90 9.52
N LYS A 201 -37.20 -2.53 8.75
CA LYS A 201 -38.59 -2.96 9.01
C LYS A 201 -38.76 -4.47 8.92
N ASN A 202 -38.07 -5.13 7.99
CA ASN A 202 -38.15 -6.58 7.78
C ASN A 202 -37.42 -7.39 8.86
N VAL A 203 -36.34 -6.84 9.42
CA VAL A 203 -35.54 -7.49 10.48
C VAL A 203 -36.16 -7.24 11.86
N ARG A 204 -36.81 -6.09 12.06
CA ARG A 204 -37.47 -5.74 13.33
C ARG A 204 -38.49 -6.81 13.75
N GLY A 205 -38.31 -7.35 14.95
CA GLY A 205 -39.20 -8.39 15.51
C GLY A 205 -38.87 -9.83 15.09
N LYS A 206 -37.86 -10.05 14.25
CA LYS A 206 -37.34 -11.41 13.97
C LYS A 206 -36.23 -11.77 14.95
N ARG A 207 -36.18 -13.03 15.38
CA ARG A 207 -35.09 -13.54 16.24
C ARG A 207 -33.83 -13.70 15.40
N GLN A 208 -32.75 -13.01 15.77
CA GLN A 208 -31.46 -13.14 15.08
C GLN A 208 -30.84 -14.51 15.35
N ARG A 209 -30.29 -15.11 14.30
CA ARG A 209 -29.59 -16.41 14.37
C ARG A 209 -28.15 -16.28 14.87
N ILE A 210 -27.50 -15.14 14.57
CA ILE A 210 -26.10 -14.87 14.90
C ILE A 210 -26.05 -14.09 16.22
N GLN A 211 -25.24 -14.56 17.17
CA GLN A 211 -25.05 -13.88 18.45
C GLN A 211 -23.85 -12.93 18.36
N TYR A 212 -24.14 -11.63 18.37
CA TYR A 212 -23.13 -10.57 18.41
C TYR A 212 -22.89 -10.11 19.84
N SER A 213 -21.64 -9.79 20.14
CA SER A 213 -21.28 -9.07 21.36
C SER A 213 -21.57 -7.58 21.17
N LYS A 214 -21.75 -6.85 22.28
CA LYS A 214 -22.05 -5.42 22.26
C LYS A 214 -21.03 -4.68 23.12
N PHE A 215 -20.41 -3.67 22.54
CA PHE A 215 -19.61 -2.69 23.28
C PHE A 215 -20.36 -1.37 23.26
N ARG A 216 -20.92 -0.96 24.41
CA ARG A 216 -21.69 0.30 24.57
C ARG A 216 -22.77 0.53 23.50
N GLY A 217 -23.41 -0.55 23.04
CA GLY A 217 -24.48 -0.51 22.03
C GLY A 217 -24.00 -0.69 20.58
N ILE A 218 -22.69 -0.77 20.34
CA ILE A 218 -22.12 -1.11 19.03
C ILE A 218 -21.99 -2.63 18.94
N PRO A 219 -22.69 -3.30 18.00
CA PRO A 219 -22.53 -4.72 17.76
C PRO A 219 -21.17 -5.03 17.13
N PHE A 220 -20.52 -6.09 17.59
CA PHE A 220 -19.32 -6.62 16.97
C PHE A 220 -19.28 -8.14 17.07
N LYS A 221 -18.52 -8.77 16.16
CA LYS A 221 -18.30 -10.22 16.17
C LYS A 221 -17.29 -10.59 17.26
N PRO A 222 -17.66 -11.43 18.24
CA PRO A 222 -16.69 -11.87 19.24
C PRO A 222 -15.61 -12.75 18.60
N VAL A 223 -14.36 -12.51 18.99
CA VAL A 223 -13.24 -13.39 18.63
C VAL A 223 -13.33 -14.65 19.48
N THR A 224 -13.53 -15.80 18.84
CA THR A 224 -13.55 -17.08 19.57
C THR A 224 -12.11 -17.53 19.77
N PRO A 225 -11.66 -17.81 21.01
CA PRO A 225 -10.32 -18.33 21.23
C PRO A 225 -10.18 -19.69 20.55
N THR A 226 -9.25 -19.81 19.60
CA THR A 226 -9.00 -21.08 18.92
C THR A 226 -8.40 -22.08 19.93
N SER A 227 -9.09 -23.19 20.21
CA SER A 227 -8.62 -24.25 21.12
C SER A 227 -7.27 -24.81 20.67
N SER A 228 -6.31 -25.01 21.59
CA SER A 228 -4.98 -25.59 21.33
C SER A 228 -5.08 -26.89 20.53
N GLY A 229 -4.40 -26.96 19.38
CA GLY A 229 -4.29 -28.21 18.62
C GLY A 229 -3.46 -29.23 19.39
N GLN A 230 -3.77 -30.51 19.22
CA GLN A 230 -2.89 -31.59 19.70
C GLN A 230 -1.67 -31.65 18.77
N TYR A 231 -0.48 -31.56 19.36
CA TYR A 231 0.78 -31.63 18.63
C TYR A 231 1.17 -33.08 18.39
N GLY A 232 1.61 -33.40 17.17
CA GLY A 232 2.22 -34.70 16.85
C GLY A 232 3.64 -34.81 17.41
N ASP A 233 4.10 -36.05 17.66
CA ASP A 233 5.41 -36.42 18.23
C ASP A 233 6.51 -36.53 17.14
N GLY A 234 6.50 -35.62 16.15
CA GLY A 234 7.40 -35.69 15.00
C GLY A 234 8.74 -34.99 15.24
N SER A 235 9.86 -35.66 14.97
CA SER A 235 11.20 -35.05 14.95
C SER A 235 11.54 -34.44 13.58
N TYR A 236 12.38 -33.39 13.55
CA TYR A 236 12.87 -32.80 12.31
C TYR A 236 13.58 -33.83 11.40
N PRO A 237 13.27 -33.88 10.08
CA PRO A 237 13.88 -34.83 9.15
C PRO A 237 15.31 -34.42 8.77
N THR A 238 16.31 -34.95 9.49
CA THR A 238 17.73 -34.66 9.24
C THR A 238 18.27 -35.33 7.98
N GLN A 239 17.70 -36.46 7.55
CA GLN A 239 18.16 -37.18 6.37
C GLN A 239 17.46 -36.69 5.10
N GLU A 240 18.22 -36.55 4.02
CA GLU A 240 17.72 -36.08 2.72
C GLU A 240 16.58 -36.96 2.16
N VAL A 241 16.66 -38.28 2.40
CA VAL A 241 15.63 -39.25 1.98
C VAL A 241 14.30 -38.97 2.67
N GLN A 242 14.33 -38.63 3.96
CA GLN A 242 13.14 -38.30 4.74
C GLN A 242 12.51 -37.00 4.25
N LYS A 243 13.33 -35.96 4.02
CA LYS A 243 12.87 -34.70 3.42
C LYS A 243 12.21 -34.93 2.06
N THR A 244 12.87 -35.72 1.19
CA THR A 244 12.35 -36.02 -0.14
C THR A 244 10.99 -36.71 -0.08
N LYS A 245 10.81 -37.66 0.84
CA LYS A 245 9.53 -38.34 1.05
C LYS A 245 8.44 -37.35 1.48
N LEU A 246 8.72 -36.54 2.50
CA LEU A 246 7.80 -35.54 3.03
C LEU A 246 7.34 -34.53 1.97
N PHE A 247 8.27 -34.04 1.15
CA PHE A 247 7.95 -33.09 0.09
C PHE A 247 7.17 -33.72 -1.08
N LYS A 248 7.48 -34.96 -1.47
CA LYS A 248 6.73 -35.67 -2.53
C LYS A 248 5.29 -35.97 -2.13
N GLU A 249 5.05 -36.26 -0.87
CA GLU A 249 3.70 -36.53 -0.36
C GLU A 249 2.83 -35.26 -0.37
N ALA A 250 3.42 -34.09 -0.15
CA ALA A 250 2.69 -32.82 -0.11
C ALA A 250 2.63 -32.07 -1.44
N PHE A 251 3.59 -32.27 -2.35
CA PHE A 251 3.68 -31.55 -3.62
C PHE A 251 3.68 -32.54 -4.81
N PRO A 252 2.56 -32.61 -5.58
CA PRO A 252 2.46 -33.53 -6.72
C PRO A 252 3.55 -33.34 -7.78
N ASN A 253 3.99 -32.10 -7.99
CA ASN A 253 5.03 -31.71 -8.94
C ASN A 253 6.32 -31.27 -8.21
N PHE A 254 6.77 -32.05 -7.21
CA PHE A 254 7.99 -31.74 -6.47
C PHE A 254 9.26 -31.97 -7.31
N GLU A 255 10.05 -30.92 -7.45
CA GLU A 255 11.42 -30.99 -7.96
C GLU A 255 12.40 -30.87 -6.79
N LYS A 256 13.33 -31.81 -6.70
CA LYS A 256 14.35 -31.82 -5.64
C LYS A 256 15.34 -30.68 -5.84
N ARG A 257 15.52 -29.85 -4.80
CA ARG A 257 16.50 -28.76 -4.76
C ARG A 257 17.41 -28.95 -3.56
N SER A 258 18.66 -29.33 -3.77
CA SER A 258 19.63 -29.60 -2.70
C SER A 258 19.85 -28.38 -1.81
N SER A 259 19.99 -27.19 -2.39
CA SER A 259 20.16 -25.93 -1.66
C SER A 259 18.98 -25.62 -0.74
N GLN A 260 17.75 -26.02 -1.11
CA GLN A 260 16.57 -25.88 -0.25
C GLN A 260 16.74 -26.73 1.03
N PHE A 261 17.18 -27.98 0.88
CA PHE A 261 17.38 -28.89 2.00
C PHE A 261 18.56 -28.50 2.88
N SER A 262 19.66 -28.00 2.29
CA SER A 262 20.79 -27.47 3.04
C SER A 262 20.39 -26.22 3.83
N PHE A 263 19.61 -25.31 3.23
CA PHE A 263 19.12 -24.14 3.96
C PHE A 263 18.18 -24.53 5.11
N MET A 264 17.32 -25.54 4.93
CA MET A 264 16.51 -26.09 6.03
C MET A 264 17.38 -26.57 7.21
N ASP A 265 18.50 -27.24 6.94
CA ASP A 265 19.41 -27.71 7.98
C ASP A 265 20.13 -26.56 8.67
N THR A 266 20.51 -25.52 7.94
CA THR A 266 21.05 -24.29 8.51
C THR A 266 20.04 -23.64 9.45
N VAL A 267 18.78 -23.48 9.03
CA VAL A 267 17.73 -22.91 9.90
C VAL A 267 17.53 -23.78 11.14
N TRP A 268 17.39 -25.10 10.98
CA TRP A 268 17.24 -26.03 12.10
C TRP A 268 18.40 -25.92 13.11
N ARG A 269 19.64 -26.01 12.63
CA ARG A 269 20.84 -25.88 13.45
C ARG A 269 20.90 -24.54 14.18
N THR A 270 20.67 -23.43 13.48
CA THR A 270 20.73 -22.10 14.09
C THR A 270 19.68 -21.91 15.17
N LEU A 271 18.46 -22.37 14.94
CA LEU A 271 17.38 -22.24 15.92
C LEU A 271 17.61 -23.13 17.15
N THR A 272 18.05 -24.39 16.94
CA THR A 272 18.33 -25.34 18.02
C THR A 272 19.56 -24.97 18.86
N GLU A 273 20.65 -24.55 18.22
CA GLU A 273 21.90 -24.13 18.88
C GLU A 273 21.81 -22.72 19.47
N THR A 274 20.71 -21.99 19.24
CA THR A 274 20.50 -20.61 19.71
C THR A 274 21.59 -19.65 19.21
N SER A 275 22.07 -19.87 17.99
CA SER A 275 23.13 -19.10 17.34
C SER A 275 22.57 -18.09 16.32
N GLU A 276 23.44 -17.38 15.61
CA GLU A 276 23.06 -16.39 14.60
C GLU A 276 23.68 -16.75 13.25
N VAL A 277 22.94 -16.60 12.15
CA VAL A 277 23.45 -16.83 10.78
C VAL A 277 22.87 -15.84 9.79
N ALA A 278 23.68 -15.38 8.84
CA ALA A 278 23.22 -14.66 7.66
C ALA A 278 23.26 -15.59 6.44
N ALA A 279 22.08 -15.90 5.89
CA ALA A 279 21.90 -16.82 4.79
C ALA A 279 21.43 -16.09 3.52
N GLU A 280 22.29 -16.00 2.51
CA GLU A 280 21.89 -15.56 1.18
C GLU A 280 21.23 -16.72 0.42
N VAL A 281 19.94 -16.53 0.09
CA VAL A 281 19.10 -17.56 -0.50
C VAL A 281 18.42 -17.02 -1.76
N PRO A 282 18.78 -17.49 -2.97
CA PRO A 282 18.21 -17.03 -4.22
C PRO A 282 16.68 -17.17 -4.29
N THR A 283 16.06 -16.35 -5.13
CA THR A 283 14.63 -16.46 -5.43
C THR A 283 14.33 -17.80 -6.11
N GLY A 284 13.12 -18.32 -5.91
CA GLY A 284 12.64 -19.53 -6.59
C GLY A 284 13.09 -20.86 -5.97
N ILE A 285 14.05 -20.90 -5.05
CA ILE A 285 14.49 -22.18 -4.45
C ILE A 285 13.51 -22.76 -3.40
N GLY A 286 12.43 -22.03 -3.08
CA GLY A 286 11.47 -22.42 -2.03
C GLY A 286 11.89 -21.98 -0.62
N LYS A 287 12.50 -20.79 -0.51
CA LYS A 287 13.00 -20.19 0.74
C LYS A 287 11.99 -20.20 1.90
N THR A 288 10.73 -19.86 1.62
CA THR A 288 9.67 -19.76 2.63
C THR A 288 9.41 -21.09 3.33
N ILE A 289 9.16 -22.15 2.57
CA ILE A 289 8.99 -23.50 3.12
C ILE A 289 10.26 -23.95 3.85
N ALA A 290 11.44 -23.62 3.31
CA ALA A 290 12.72 -24.03 3.86
C ALA A 290 13.02 -23.45 5.25
N TYR A 291 12.53 -22.25 5.58
CA TYR A 291 12.62 -21.75 6.96
C TYR A 291 11.40 -22.09 7.81
N LEU A 292 10.19 -22.20 7.24
CA LEU A 292 8.96 -22.47 7.99
C LEU A 292 8.92 -23.89 8.57
N LEU A 293 9.36 -24.89 7.81
CA LEU A 293 9.32 -26.29 8.26
C LEU A 293 10.21 -26.54 9.50
N PRO A 294 11.52 -26.22 9.51
CA PRO A 294 12.34 -26.36 10.71
C PRO A 294 11.86 -25.46 11.86
N ALA A 295 11.34 -24.26 11.56
CA ALA A 295 10.74 -23.40 12.58
C ALA A 295 9.48 -24.01 13.22
N ALA A 296 8.67 -24.77 12.47
CA ALA A 296 7.51 -25.49 13.02
C ALA A 296 7.97 -26.53 14.04
N PHE A 297 8.96 -27.36 13.69
CA PHE A 297 9.52 -28.36 14.61
C PHE A 297 10.10 -27.70 15.86
N GLN A 298 10.88 -26.62 15.70
CA GLN A 298 11.45 -25.87 16.81
C GLN A 298 10.36 -25.32 17.75
N SER A 299 9.27 -24.77 17.18
CA SER A 299 8.16 -24.25 17.96
C SER A 299 7.46 -25.34 18.77
N ILE A 300 7.24 -26.51 18.15
CA ILE A 300 6.60 -27.67 18.78
C ILE A 300 7.46 -28.21 19.92
N GLU A 301 8.76 -28.41 19.69
CA GLU A 301 9.69 -28.93 20.70
C GLU A 301 9.83 -28.00 21.91
N GLN A 302 9.85 -26.68 21.70
CA GLN A 302 9.99 -25.72 22.79
C GLN A 302 8.66 -25.29 23.44
N GLY A 303 7.52 -25.61 22.82
CA GLY A 303 6.21 -25.13 23.24
C GLY A 303 6.07 -23.60 23.20
N LYS A 304 6.84 -22.93 22.34
CA LYS A 304 6.91 -21.46 22.19
C LYS A 304 6.81 -21.07 20.71
N PRO A 305 6.32 -19.86 20.38
CA PRO A 305 6.22 -19.42 19.00
C PRO A 305 7.60 -19.14 18.39
N VAL A 306 7.77 -19.42 17.10
CA VAL A 306 8.84 -18.84 16.27
C VAL A 306 8.33 -17.56 15.61
N VAL A 307 9.13 -16.50 15.63
CA VAL A 307 8.78 -15.23 14.98
C VAL A 307 9.30 -15.22 13.55
N ILE A 308 8.42 -14.90 12.60
CA ILE A 308 8.80 -14.64 11.21
C ILE A 308 8.53 -13.16 10.92
N SER A 309 9.59 -12.42 10.62
CA SER A 309 9.51 -11.02 10.23
C SER A 309 9.74 -10.88 8.73
N THR A 310 8.83 -10.23 8.01
CA THR A 310 8.96 -9.96 6.56
C THR A 310 8.70 -8.49 6.23
N TYR A 311 8.99 -8.07 4.99
CA TYR A 311 8.94 -6.66 4.60
C TYR A 311 7.52 -6.15 4.30
N THR A 312 6.67 -6.94 3.63
CA THR A 312 5.36 -6.47 3.12
C THR A 312 4.17 -7.25 3.68
N ASN A 313 3.02 -6.60 3.77
CA ASN A 313 1.76 -7.27 4.16
C ASN A 313 1.37 -8.37 3.17
N TYR A 314 1.64 -8.19 1.86
CA TYR A 314 1.38 -9.24 0.87
C TYR A 314 2.17 -10.53 1.15
N LEU A 315 3.44 -10.40 1.58
CA LEU A 315 4.25 -11.56 1.99
C LEU A 315 3.70 -12.20 3.27
N VAL A 316 3.23 -11.40 4.22
CA VAL A 316 2.53 -11.90 5.42
C VAL A 316 1.31 -12.73 5.02
N ASP A 317 0.45 -12.18 4.16
CA ASP A 317 -0.79 -12.84 3.72
C ASP A 317 -0.47 -14.13 2.96
N LYS A 318 0.54 -14.12 2.08
CA LYS A 318 1.01 -15.32 1.38
C LYS A 318 1.47 -16.43 2.34
N ILE A 319 2.22 -16.07 3.38
CA ILE A 319 2.67 -17.03 4.40
C ILE A 319 1.46 -17.64 5.12
N VAL A 320 0.50 -16.81 5.54
CA VAL A 320 -0.64 -17.24 6.36
C VAL A 320 -1.67 -18.04 5.55
N VAL A 321 -2.04 -17.56 4.36
CA VAL A 321 -3.11 -18.14 3.55
C VAL A 321 -2.67 -19.39 2.82
N SER A 322 -1.42 -19.45 2.33
CA SER A 322 -0.95 -20.55 1.45
C SER A 322 0.18 -21.37 2.06
N GLU A 323 1.24 -20.74 2.57
CA GLU A 323 2.45 -21.49 2.93
C GLU A 323 2.27 -22.30 4.22
N LEU A 324 1.61 -21.76 5.24
CA LEU A 324 1.34 -22.49 6.47
C LEU A 324 0.37 -23.67 6.28
N GLU A 325 -0.58 -23.56 5.36
CA GLU A 325 -1.47 -24.68 5.01
C GLU A 325 -0.67 -25.83 4.40
N LYS A 326 0.27 -25.54 3.49
CA LYS A 326 1.19 -26.54 2.92
C LYS A 326 1.99 -27.25 4.01
N ILE A 327 2.59 -26.50 4.95
CA ILE A 327 3.34 -27.11 6.06
C ILE A 327 2.43 -27.93 6.98
N SER A 328 1.22 -27.44 7.27
CA SER A 328 0.24 -28.16 8.09
C SER A 328 -0.14 -29.50 7.45
N ASN A 329 -0.35 -29.51 6.13
CA ASN A 329 -0.63 -30.72 5.36
C ASN A 329 0.57 -31.67 5.31
N MET A 330 1.80 -31.15 5.14
CA MET A 330 3.04 -31.94 5.18
C MET A 330 3.20 -32.69 6.52
N LEU A 331 2.93 -32.00 7.62
CA LEU A 331 3.12 -32.53 8.96
C LEU A 331 1.89 -33.26 9.50
N ASN A 332 0.75 -33.21 8.79
CA ASN A 332 -0.55 -33.68 9.25
C ASN A 332 -0.92 -33.15 10.65
N ILE A 333 -0.62 -31.87 10.90
CA ILE A 333 -0.96 -31.14 12.14
C ILE A 333 -1.51 -29.77 11.80
N THR A 334 -2.34 -29.21 12.68
CA THR A 334 -2.81 -27.83 12.54
C THR A 334 -1.82 -26.86 13.17
N LEU A 335 -1.05 -26.14 12.34
CA LEU A 335 -0.19 -25.07 12.82
C LEU A 335 -0.98 -23.79 13.03
N LYS A 336 -0.74 -23.12 14.17
CA LYS A 336 -1.36 -21.84 14.48
C LYS A 336 -0.40 -20.70 14.24
N ALA A 337 -0.85 -19.70 13.50
CA ALA A 337 -0.15 -18.43 13.38
C ALA A 337 -1.02 -17.27 13.85
N THR A 338 -0.40 -16.33 14.55
CA THR A 338 -0.99 -15.02 14.83
C THR A 338 -0.23 -13.97 14.03
N VAL A 339 -0.96 -13.16 13.24
CA VAL A 339 -0.39 -11.97 12.61
C VAL A 339 -0.39 -10.84 13.63
N LEU A 340 0.78 -10.25 13.88
CA LEU A 340 0.93 -9.17 14.83
C LEU A 340 1.46 -7.91 14.12
N LYS A 341 0.64 -6.86 14.12
CA LYS A 341 0.99 -5.52 13.62
C LYS A 341 1.14 -4.52 14.77
N GLY A 342 1.60 -3.30 14.46
CA GLY A 342 1.67 -2.20 15.42
C GLY A 342 0.29 -1.84 15.99
N ARG A 343 0.24 -1.36 17.25
CA ARG A 343 -1.03 -1.04 17.95
C ARG A 343 -1.94 -0.10 17.15
N ASN A 344 -1.34 0.86 16.45
CA ASN A 344 -2.05 1.83 15.61
C ASN A 344 -2.76 1.21 14.39
N HIS A 345 -2.50 -0.05 14.03
CA HIS A 345 -3.26 -0.75 13.00
C HIS A 345 -4.66 -1.14 13.45
N TYR A 346 -4.87 -1.30 14.76
CA TYR A 346 -6.14 -1.80 15.30
C TYR A 346 -7.09 -0.67 15.67
N ILE A 347 -8.39 -0.94 15.54
CA ILE A 347 -9.45 -0.03 15.99
C ILE A 347 -9.48 0.08 17.52
N SER A 348 -9.75 1.29 18.01
CA SER A 348 -10.20 1.52 19.39
C SER A 348 -11.72 1.68 19.39
N LEU A 349 -12.43 0.67 19.92
CA LEU A 349 -13.90 0.71 20.01
C LEU A 349 -14.40 1.85 20.91
N GLY A 350 -13.65 2.19 21.96
CA GLY A 350 -13.92 3.35 22.82
C GLY A 350 -13.95 4.66 22.03
N LYS A 351 -12.86 4.97 21.34
CA LYS A 351 -12.77 6.17 20.50
C LYS A 351 -13.81 6.19 19.38
N PHE A 352 -14.05 5.04 18.76
CA PHE A 352 -15.08 4.94 17.71
C PHE A 352 -16.47 5.26 18.26
N GLU A 353 -16.81 4.76 19.46
CA GLU A 353 -18.08 5.08 20.13
C GLU A 353 -18.19 6.56 20.47
N GLU A 354 -17.13 7.17 21.01
CA GLU A 354 -17.09 8.61 21.31
C GLU A 354 -17.37 9.46 20.06
N LEU A 355 -16.67 9.18 18.95
CA LEU A 355 -16.85 9.90 17.69
C LEU A 355 -18.20 9.62 17.02
N LEU A 356 -18.83 8.46 17.29
CA LEU A 356 -20.16 8.14 16.77
C LEU A 356 -21.25 9.05 17.36
N THR A 357 -21.00 9.69 18.50
CA THR A 357 -21.93 10.64 19.15
C THR A 357 -21.96 12.02 18.50
N LEU A 358 -20.93 12.37 17.72
CA LEU A 358 -20.84 13.65 17.01
C LEU A 358 -21.84 13.70 15.85
N THR A 359 -22.38 14.89 15.57
CA THR A 359 -23.45 15.10 14.58
C THR A 359 -22.99 15.82 13.31
N ASP A 360 -21.93 16.63 13.39
CA ASP A 360 -21.40 17.39 12.25
C ASP A 360 -20.27 16.64 11.52
N GLN A 361 -20.65 15.54 10.88
CA GLN A 361 -19.74 14.69 10.11
C GLN A 361 -19.81 15.03 8.61
N SER A 362 -18.66 15.05 7.94
CA SER A 362 -18.58 15.17 6.48
C SER A 362 -19.15 13.92 5.77
N TYR A 363 -19.32 14.00 4.44
CA TYR A 363 -19.72 12.82 3.63
C TYR A 363 -18.73 11.66 3.81
N ASP A 364 -17.42 11.93 3.68
CA ASP A 364 -16.38 10.89 3.76
C ASP A 364 -16.33 10.23 5.14
N GLU A 365 -16.44 11.01 6.22
CA GLU A 365 -16.51 10.46 7.58
C GLU A 365 -17.77 9.63 7.79
N THR A 366 -18.93 10.13 7.35
CA THR A 366 -20.20 9.41 7.47
C THR A 366 -20.12 8.07 6.73
N PHE A 367 -19.55 8.08 5.53
CA PHE A 367 -19.35 6.89 4.72
C PHE A 367 -18.43 5.89 5.42
N SER A 368 -17.25 6.30 5.90
CA SER A 368 -16.33 5.42 6.62
C SER A 368 -16.92 4.86 7.92
N ILE A 369 -17.72 5.64 8.66
CA ILE A 369 -18.44 5.13 9.83
C ILE A 369 -19.38 3.99 9.44
N MET A 370 -20.12 4.14 8.35
CA MET A 370 -21.03 3.09 7.86
C MET A 370 -20.28 1.82 7.46
N GLN A 371 -19.12 1.96 6.81
CA GLN A 371 -18.23 0.84 6.50
C GLN A 371 -17.77 0.11 7.77
N ILE A 372 -17.29 0.86 8.78
CA ILE A 372 -16.82 0.30 10.06
C ILE A 372 -17.94 -0.42 10.80
N LEU A 373 -19.16 0.12 10.80
CA LEU A 373 -20.31 -0.49 11.48
C LEU A 373 -20.66 -1.87 10.91
N VAL A 374 -20.55 -2.05 9.59
CA VAL A 374 -20.73 -3.36 8.95
C VAL A 374 -19.52 -4.24 9.22
N TRP A 375 -18.31 -3.72 9.00
CA TRP A 375 -17.05 -4.44 9.20
C TRP A 375 -16.88 -5.03 10.60
N LEU A 376 -17.28 -4.31 11.66
CA LEU A 376 -17.24 -4.80 13.03
C LEU A 376 -18.07 -6.07 13.25
N THR A 377 -19.08 -6.31 12.41
CA THR A 377 -19.91 -7.52 12.47
C THR A 377 -19.25 -8.73 11.80
N GLU A 378 -18.09 -8.54 11.16
CA GLU A 378 -17.44 -9.55 10.31
C GLU A 378 -16.00 -9.83 10.73
N THR A 379 -15.25 -8.76 11.04
CA THR A 379 -13.83 -8.84 11.37
C THR A 379 -13.58 -9.67 12.61
N THR A 380 -12.49 -10.44 12.57
CA THR A 380 -11.93 -11.15 13.73
C THR A 380 -10.57 -10.60 14.14
N THR A 381 -10.01 -9.69 13.35
CA THR A 381 -8.67 -9.13 13.59
C THR A 381 -8.75 -7.73 14.19
N GLY A 382 -9.79 -6.96 13.85
CA GLY A 382 -9.89 -5.54 14.19
C GLY A 382 -8.83 -4.66 13.53
N ASP A 383 -8.15 -5.15 12.48
CA ASP A 383 -7.17 -4.38 11.70
C ASP A 383 -7.87 -3.42 10.74
N LEU A 384 -7.67 -2.12 10.95
CA LEU A 384 -8.22 -1.06 10.10
C LEU A 384 -7.68 -1.11 8.66
N GLY A 385 -6.59 -1.84 8.41
CA GLY A 385 -6.08 -2.13 7.07
C GLY A 385 -6.99 -3.03 6.24
N GLU A 386 -7.97 -3.71 6.85
CA GLU A 386 -9.03 -4.45 6.14
C GLU A 386 -10.05 -3.53 5.47
N LEU A 387 -10.03 -2.22 5.75
CA LEU A 387 -11.00 -1.26 5.21
C LEU A 387 -10.42 -0.50 4.02
N ASN A 388 -11.21 -0.41 2.94
CA ASN A 388 -10.89 0.43 1.79
C ASN A 388 -11.67 1.76 1.88
N VAL A 389 -11.01 2.80 2.41
CA VAL A 389 -11.60 4.13 2.64
C VAL A 389 -11.07 5.18 1.67
N SER A 390 -11.84 6.26 1.47
CA SER A 390 -11.40 7.44 0.71
C SER A 390 -10.32 8.22 1.45
N GLY A 391 -9.67 9.19 0.79
CA GLY A 391 -8.68 10.06 1.42
C GLY A 391 -9.22 10.83 2.63
N GLY A 392 -10.46 11.34 2.54
CA GLY A 392 -11.15 11.97 3.68
C GLY A 392 -11.49 10.95 4.78
N GLY A 393 -11.89 9.74 4.41
CA GLY A 393 -12.14 8.63 5.33
C GLY A 393 -10.89 8.21 6.12
N GLN A 394 -9.71 8.31 5.51
CA GLN A 394 -8.44 7.97 6.18
C GLN A 394 -8.17 8.87 7.40
N LEU A 395 -8.54 10.15 7.36
CA LEU A 395 -8.44 11.05 8.51
C LEU A 395 -9.30 10.59 9.68
N PHE A 396 -10.50 10.07 9.40
CA PHE A 396 -11.37 9.48 10.41
C PHE A 396 -10.76 8.22 11.01
N ILE A 397 -10.28 7.31 10.15
CA ILE A 397 -9.59 6.08 10.57
C ILE A 397 -8.44 6.41 11.53
N ASP A 398 -7.65 7.44 11.23
CA ASP A 398 -6.49 7.81 12.06
C ASP A 398 -6.85 8.27 13.48
N ARG A 399 -8.04 8.89 13.66
CA ARG A 399 -8.57 9.31 14.98
C ARG A 399 -9.00 8.12 15.82
N ILE A 400 -9.55 7.07 15.21
CA ILE A 400 -10.05 5.87 15.91
C ILE A 400 -9.00 4.78 16.11
N ARG A 401 -7.76 4.99 15.63
CA ARG A 401 -6.64 4.06 15.89
C ARG A 401 -6.40 3.90 17.39
N ASN A 402 -6.08 2.68 17.80
CA ASN A 402 -5.64 2.40 19.16
C ASN A 402 -4.25 3.00 19.41
N ARG A 403 -4.20 4.09 20.17
CA ARG A 403 -2.96 4.79 20.57
C ARG A 403 -2.81 4.90 22.09
N SER A 404 -3.81 4.42 22.84
CA SER A 404 -3.82 4.55 24.30
C SER A 404 -2.94 3.47 24.92
N VAL A 405 -2.01 3.87 25.79
CA VAL A 405 -1.15 2.94 26.54
C VAL A 405 -1.94 2.30 27.69
N SER A 406 -2.82 3.07 28.32
CA SER A 406 -3.82 2.59 29.28
C SER A 406 -5.18 2.44 28.60
N VAL A 407 -5.77 1.27 28.76
CA VAL A 407 -7.11 0.92 28.29
C VAL A 407 -7.95 0.68 29.53
N SER A 408 -9.18 1.17 29.58
CA SER A 408 -10.06 0.90 30.73
C SER A 408 -10.31 -0.61 30.86
N ASN A 409 -10.63 -1.09 32.06
CA ASN A 409 -10.86 -2.53 32.28
C ASN A 409 -11.96 -3.10 31.36
N GLU A 410 -13.00 -2.31 31.09
CA GLU A 410 -14.10 -2.65 30.16
C GLU A 410 -13.62 -2.76 28.71
N GLU A 411 -12.79 -1.81 28.25
CA GLU A 411 -12.27 -1.81 26.88
C GLU A 411 -11.21 -2.90 26.65
N ARG A 412 -10.51 -3.33 27.70
CA ARG A 412 -9.41 -4.30 27.59
C ARG A 412 -9.88 -5.66 27.07
N GLU A 413 -11.12 -6.05 27.38
CA GLU A 413 -11.69 -7.32 26.92
C GLU A 413 -12.05 -7.30 25.42
N VAL A 414 -12.37 -6.12 24.89
CA VAL A 414 -12.76 -5.91 23.48
C VAL A 414 -11.63 -5.31 22.64
N ASP A 415 -10.45 -5.10 23.23
CA ASP A 415 -9.27 -4.56 22.55
C ASP A 415 -8.63 -5.65 21.69
N TYR A 416 -8.79 -5.53 20.37
CA TYR A 416 -8.24 -6.47 19.41
C TYR A 416 -6.73 -6.63 19.52
N TYR A 417 -5.97 -5.55 19.77
CA TYR A 417 -4.52 -5.65 19.91
C TYR A 417 -4.14 -6.51 21.13
N MET A 418 -4.82 -6.30 22.25
CA MET A 418 -4.60 -7.12 23.46
C MET A 418 -5.00 -8.59 23.22
N GLN A 419 -6.06 -8.85 22.47
CA GLN A 419 -6.45 -10.20 22.09
C GLN A 419 -5.37 -10.88 21.22
N HIS A 420 -4.79 -10.17 20.25
CA HIS A 420 -3.68 -10.70 19.43
C HIS A 420 -2.44 -10.98 20.28
N LEU A 421 -2.11 -10.12 21.25
CA LEU A 421 -1.01 -10.38 22.18
C LEU A 421 -1.22 -11.65 23.01
N GLN A 422 -2.46 -11.96 23.42
CA GLN A 422 -2.75 -13.22 24.09
C GLN A 422 -2.69 -14.41 23.13
N ALA A 423 -3.19 -14.26 21.90
CA ALA A 423 -3.12 -15.29 20.87
C ALA A 423 -1.68 -15.66 20.50
N CYS A 424 -0.75 -14.69 20.49
CA CYS A 424 0.68 -14.92 20.27
C CYS A 424 1.28 -15.94 21.24
N LYS A 425 0.85 -15.95 22.51
CA LYS A 425 1.36 -16.88 23.55
C LYS A 425 0.96 -18.33 23.31
N HIS A 426 -0.06 -18.57 22.48
CA HIS A 426 -0.62 -19.90 22.19
C HIS A 426 -0.50 -20.28 20.71
N SER A 427 0.38 -19.60 19.97
CA SER A 427 0.63 -19.84 18.54
C SER A 427 1.95 -20.57 18.31
N ASN A 428 2.05 -21.28 17.21
CA ASN A 428 3.32 -21.83 16.72
C ASN A 428 4.17 -20.75 16.03
N PHE A 429 3.48 -19.81 15.37
CA PHE A 429 4.13 -18.70 14.68
C PHE A 429 3.57 -17.36 15.10
N ILE A 430 4.46 -16.38 15.24
CA ILE A 430 4.10 -14.97 15.23
C ILE A 430 4.61 -14.40 13.91
N ILE A 431 3.70 -14.01 13.03
CA ILE A 431 4.04 -13.39 11.75
C ILE A 431 3.91 -11.88 11.89
N THR A 432 4.98 -11.15 11.60
CA THR A 432 5.03 -9.70 11.80
C THR A 432 5.78 -9.02 10.66
N ASN A 433 5.64 -7.71 10.54
CA ASN A 433 6.54 -6.92 9.71
C ASN A 433 7.79 -6.45 10.47
N HIS A 434 8.80 -6.01 9.73
CA HIS A 434 10.04 -5.45 10.27
C HIS A 434 9.82 -4.24 11.20
N ALA A 435 8.85 -3.39 10.89
CA ALA A 435 8.60 -2.18 11.68
C ALA A 435 8.09 -2.52 13.08
N MET A 436 7.17 -3.49 13.17
CA MET A 436 6.65 -3.99 14.44
C MET A 436 7.73 -4.72 15.25
N LEU A 437 8.61 -5.48 14.58
CA LEU A 437 9.76 -6.15 15.23
C LEU A 437 10.64 -5.13 15.98
N LEU A 438 11.06 -4.06 15.31
CA LEU A 438 11.91 -3.02 15.90
C LEU A 438 11.17 -2.12 16.90
N SER A 439 9.86 -1.98 16.78
CA SER A 439 9.06 -1.22 17.75
C SER A 439 9.05 -1.84 19.16
N ASP A 440 9.40 -3.12 19.27
CA ASP A 440 9.43 -3.87 20.54
C ASP A 440 10.57 -3.42 21.49
N ILE A 441 11.56 -2.67 20.98
CA ILE A 441 12.71 -2.16 21.77
C ILE A 441 12.27 -1.24 22.91
N ASN A 442 11.26 -0.40 22.68
CA ASN A 442 10.85 0.67 23.61
C ASN A 442 9.64 0.28 24.47
N ARG A 443 9.25 -1.00 24.48
CA ARG A 443 8.09 -1.47 25.22
C ARG A 443 8.45 -1.83 26.66
N THR A 444 7.54 -1.49 27.58
CA THR A 444 7.63 -1.90 28.98
C THR A 444 7.54 -3.41 29.14
N GLU A 445 6.69 -4.06 28.34
CA GLU A 445 6.57 -5.51 28.23
C GLU A 445 6.95 -5.93 26.80
N PRO A 446 8.21 -6.38 26.59
CA PRO A 446 8.66 -6.95 25.33
C PRO A 446 7.85 -8.18 24.93
N ILE A 447 7.46 -8.24 23.66
CA ILE A 447 6.64 -9.33 23.12
C ILE A 447 7.53 -10.49 22.66
N PHE A 448 8.69 -10.16 22.10
CA PHE A 448 9.54 -11.13 21.41
C PHE A 448 10.60 -11.79 22.30
N ASP A 449 10.53 -11.61 23.62
CA ASP A 449 11.53 -12.16 24.55
C ASP A 449 11.30 -13.64 24.90
N GLN A 450 10.09 -14.16 24.67
CA GLN A 450 9.72 -15.54 25.00
C GLN A 450 9.39 -16.36 23.74
N ILE A 451 10.32 -16.36 22.78
CA ILE A 451 10.15 -17.03 21.49
C ILE A 451 11.15 -18.18 21.34
N ALA A 452 10.84 -19.15 20.48
CA ALA A 452 11.69 -20.31 20.21
C ALA A 452 12.77 -20.03 19.14
N GLY A 453 12.65 -18.90 18.44
CA GLY A 453 13.50 -18.52 17.32
C GLY A 453 13.00 -17.28 16.60
N LEU A 454 13.89 -16.63 15.84
CA LEU A 454 13.58 -15.51 14.96
C LEU A 454 14.10 -15.78 13.55
N VAL A 455 13.23 -15.63 12.56
CA VAL A 455 13.60 -15.58 11.14
C VAL A 455 13.27 -14.18 10.60
N VAL A 456 14.28 -13.49 10.08
CA VAL A 456 14.12 -12.20 9.40
C VAL A 456 14.26 -12.43 7.91
N ASP A 457 13.11 -12.49 7.24
CA ASP A 457 12.97 -12.64 5.80
C ASP A 457 13.13 -11.28 5.08
N GLU A 458 13.78 -11.26 3.92
CA GLU A 458 14.19 -10.04 3.23
C GLU A 458 15.00 -9.09 4.12
N ALA A 459 15.92 -9.65 4.91
CA ALA A 459 16.67 -8.94 5.95
C ALA A 459 17.32 -7.63 5.48
N HIS A 460 17.73 -7.52 4.22
CA HIS A 460 18.26 -6.27 3.65
C HIS A 460 17.30 -5.07 3.80
N GLN A 461 15.99 -5.30 3.82
CA GLN A 461 14.96 -4.28 4.02
C GLN A 461 14.83 -3.81 5.47
N LEU A 462 15.35 -4.58 6.44
CA LEU A 462 15.33 -4.18 7.84
C LEU A 462 16.20 -2.93 8.06
N VAL A 463 17.30 -2.78 7.30
CA VAL A 463 18.16 -1.58 7.36
C VAL A 463 17.36 -0.32 7.05
N GLN A 464 16.65 -0.32 5.92
CA GLN A 464 15.80 0.81 5.52
C GLN A 464 14.65 1.02 6.51
N THR A 465 14.08 -0.06 7.05
CA THR A 465 12.99 0.02 8.03
C THR A 465 13.45 0.66 9.34
N ALA A 466 14.64 0.30 9.83
CA ALA A 466 15.24 0.89 11.02
C ALA A 466 15.54 2.38 10.84
N ALA A 467 16.00 2.77 9.64
CA ALA A 467 16.22 4.16 9.30
C ALA A 467 14.90 4.96 9.33
N ARG A 468 13.86 4.48 8.64
CA ARG A 468 12.52 5.11 8.60
C ARG A 468 11.87 5.25 9.97
N LEU A 469 12.01 4.26 10.85
CA LEU A 469 11.47 4.35 12.22
C LEU A 469 12.15 5.42 13.06
N SER A 470 13.35 5.85 12.69
CA SER A 470 14.10 6.91 13.35
C SER A 470 14.06 8.23 12.57
N GLU A 471 13.28 8.30 11.49
CA GLU A 471 13.08 9.53 10.73
C GLU A 471 12.13 10.49 11.46
N THR A 472 12.46 11.78 11.41
CA THR A 472 11.58 12.86 11.86
C THR A 472 11.15 13.68 10.64
N VAL A 473 9.84 13.84 10.43
CA VAL A 473 9.30 14.53 9.24
C VAL A 473 8.40 15.70 9.62
N PHE A 474 8.80 16.89 9.22
CA PHE A 474 7.97 18.09 9.20
C PHE A 474 7.22 18.18 7.87
N SER A 475 5.90 18.41 7.93
CA SER A 475 5.06 18.71 6.77
C SER A 475 4.17 19.91 7.08
N TYR A 476 4.24 20.94 6.23
CA TYR A 476 3.47 22.17 6.43
C TYR A 476 1.96 21.93 6.56
N THR A 477 1.39 21.10 5.68
CA THR A 477 -0.05 20.80 5.67
C THR A 477 -0.49 20.07 6.94
N THR A 478 0.27 19.08 7.40
CA THR A 478 -0.03 18.35 8.64
C THR A 478 0.00 19.27 9.85
N TRP A 479 1.02 20.14 9.94
CA TRP A 479 1.12 21.12 11.02
C TRP A 479 -0.02 22.13 10.99
N LYS A 480 -0.30 22.73 9.83
CA LYS A 480 -1.41 23.68 9.67
C LYS A 480 -2.78 23.05 9.95
N TYR A 481 -2.96 21.78 9.59
CA TYR A 481 -4.17 21.05 9.93
C TYR A 481 -4.33 20.90 11.45
N ILE A 482 -3.32 20.36 12.16
CA ILE A 482 -3.35 20.23 13.64
C ILE A 482 -3.57 21.59 14.31
N MET A 483 -2.86 22.62 13.86
CA MET A 483 -3.04 23.99 14.34
C MET A 483 -4.46 24.49 14.09
N GLY A 484 -5.02 24.26 12.90
CA GLY A 484 -6.39 24.64 12.55
C GLY A 484 -7.45 24.02 13.46
N GLN A 485 -7.26 22.77 13.89
CA GLN A 485 -8.15 22.10 14.86
C GLN A 485 -8.11 22.77 16.25
N LEU A 486 -7.02 23.46 16.58
CA LEU A 486 -6.78 24.08 17.89
C LEU A 486 -6.99 25.61 17.89
N ALA A 487 -7.07 26.23 16.72
CA ALA A 487 -6.94 27.67 16.52
C ALA A 487 -8.19 28.49 16.86
N SER A 488 -9.36 27.97 16.52
CA SER A 488 -10.45 28.85 16.10
C SER A 488 -11.53 29.05 17.14
N THR A 489 -11.81 30.32 17.39
CA THR A 489 -12.90 30.80 18.24
C THR A 489 -14.19 31.06 17.45
N ALA A 490 -14.22 30.80 16.14
CA ALA A 490 -15.43 30.93 15.33
C ALA A 490 -16.48 29.90 15.77
N ASP A 491 -17.76 30.30 15.71
CA ASP A 491 -18.89 29.46 16.13
C ASP A 491 -18.85 28.08 15.44
N GLY A 492 -18.94 27.02 16.26
CA GLY A 492 -18.92 25.62 15.81
C GLY A 492 -17.54 25.01 15.65
N GLN A 493 -16.46 25.70 16.06
CA GLN A 493 -15.10 25.13 16.04
C GLN A 493 -14.63 24.71 17.44
N LEU A 494 -13.72 23.73 17.51
CA LEU A 494 -13.36 23.01 18.73
C LEU A 494 -12.99 23.92 19.92
N LEU A 495 -12.13 24.94 19.70
CA LEU A 495 -11.75 25.85 20.77
C LEU A 495 -12.95 26.68 21.26
N SER A 496 -13.84 27.13 20.37
CA SER A 496 -15.07 27.84 20.77
C SER A 496 -15.98 26.97 21.65
N GLU A 497 -16.13 25.70 21.32
CA GLU A 497 -16.96 24.77 22.08
C GLU A 497 -16.34 24.43 23.44
N ILE A 498 -15.01 24.26 23.47
CA ILE A 498 -14.25 24.10 24.72
C ILE A 498 -14.37 25.33 25.61
N VAL A 499 -14.37 26.54 25.03
CA VAL A 499 -14.59 27.80 25.77
C VAL A 499 -16.00 27.87 26.33
N ALA A 500 -17.02 27.54 25.53
CA ALA A 500 -18.40 27.49 25.99
C ALA A 500 -18.59 26.48 27.14
N LEU A 501 -17.97 25.30 27.02
CA LEU A 501 -17.99 24.26 28.05
C LEU A 501 -17.27 24.71 29.33
N ALA A 502 -16.11 25.35 29.22
CA ALA A 502 -15.35 25.90 30.35
C ALA A 502 -16.19 26.94 31.11
N ASN A 503 -16.86 27.85 30.40
CA ASN A 503 -17.74 28.87 30.98
C ASN A 503 -18.91 28.22 31.74
N ARG A 504 -19.56 27.21 31.14
CA ARG A 504 -20.66 26.47 31.77
C ARG A 504 -20.23 25.77 33.06
N LEU A 505 -19.02 25.22 33.10
CA LEU A 505 -18.48 24.48 34.23
C LEU A 505 -17.80 25.38 35.29
N GLY A 506 -17.76 26.69 35.09
CA GLY A 506 -17.12 27.62 36.03
C GLY A 506 -15.58 27.52 36.06
N VAL A 507 -14.96 27.05 34.97
CA VAL A 507 -13.51 26.99 34.81
C VAL A 507 -12.97 28.42 34.62
N SER A 508 -11.87 28.75 35.31
CA SER A 508 -11.30 30.11 35.40
C SER A 508 -11.04 30.78 34.04
N ILE A 509 -11.63 31.97 33.86
CA ILE A 509 -11.60 32.84 32.66
C ILE A 509 -10.18 33.30 32.24
N PRO A 510 -9.25 33.68 33.14
CA PRO A 510 -7.91 34.15 32.76
C PRO A 510 -7.12 33.21 31.84
N ALA A 511 -7.20 31.89 32.03
CA ALA A 511 -6.52 30.93 31.16
C ALA A 511 -7.16 30.86 29.76
N MET A 512 -8.49 31.08 29.70
CA MET A 512 -9.28 31.04 28.46
C MET A 512 -9.09 32.31 27.62
N GLU A 513 -8.80 33.46 28.25
CA GLU A 513 -8.42 34.69 27.52
C GLU A 513 -6.98 34.60 27.00
N GLN A 514 -6.08 33.96 27.76
CA GLN A 514 -4.67 33.81 27.40
C GLN A 514 -4.43 32.80 26.27
N ILE A 515 -5.23 31.73 26.17
CA ILE A 515 -4.99 30.66 25.19
C ILE A 515 -5.10 31.17 23.74
N ALA A 516 -6.09 32.01 23.43
CA ALA A 516 -6.27 32.58 22.09
C ALA A 516 -5.06 33.46 21.70
N THR A 517 -4.63 34.34 22.62
CA THR A 517 -3.47 35.20 22.41
C THR A 517 -2.17 34.39 22.25
N SER A 518 -1.97 33.37 23.08
CA SER A 518 -0.80 32.50 22.98
C SER A 518 -0.79 31.69 21.67
N PHE A 519 -1.96 31.28 21.18
CA PHE A 519 -2.08 30.60 19.89
C PHE A 519 -1.73 31.54 18.74
N GLU A 520 -2.21 32.78 18.75
CA GLU A 520 -1.89 33.78 17.73
C GLU A 520 -0.38 34.06 17.66
N GLN A 521 0.27 34.21 18.82
CA GLN A 521 1.74 34.35 18.91
C GLN A 521 2.46 33.13 18.32
N PHE A 522 1.99 31.92 18.65
CA PHE A 522 2.52 30.69 18.08
C PHE A 522 2.34 30.63 16.57
N SER A 523 1.13 30.86 16.05
CA SER A 523 0.86 30.82 14.62
C SER A 523 1.69 31.84 13.85
N THR A 524 1.82 33.06 14.39
CA THR A 524 2.62 34.12 13.75
C THR A 524 4.10 33.72 13.65
N ALA A 525 4.70 33.26 14.75
CA ALA A 525 6.10 32.82 14.73
C ALA A 525 6.32 31.62 13.79
N PHE A 526 5.37 30.68 13.76
CA PHE A 526 5.41 29.53 12.86
C PHE A 526 5.33 29.95 11.38
N ASP A 527 4.43 30.87 11.05
CA ASP A 527 4.24 31.39 9.69
C ASP A 527 5.44 32.20 9.20
N GLU A 528 6.08 32.98 10.08
CA GLU A 528 7.34 33.67 9.80
C GLU A 528 8.43 32.67 9.36
N VAL A 529 8.64 31.60 10.12
CA VAL A 529 9.68 30.60 9.84
C VAL A 529 9.37 29.81 8.57
N THR A 530 8.14 29.29 8.45
CA THR A 530 7.76 28.45 7.30
C THR A 530 7.72 29.24 6.00
N SER A 531 7.36 30.52 6.04
CA SER A 531 7.45 31.40 4.87
C SER A 531 8.90 31.60 4.42
N GLN A 532 9.83 31.79 5.37
CA GLN A 532 11.26 31.88 5.03
C GLN A 532 11.77 30.57 4.43
N LEU A 533 11.48 29.42 5.03
CA LEU A 533 11.86 28.11 4.49
C LEU A 533 11.23 27.82 3.11
N ALA A 534 9.98 28.26 2.89
CA ALA A 534 9.27 28.07 1.63
C ALA A 534 9.86 28.92 0.49
N TYR A 535 10.14 30.20 0.74
CA TYR A 535 10.39 31.19 -0.31
C TYR A 535 11.84 31.68 -0.40
N PHE A 536 12.64 31.56 0.66
CA PHE A 536 14.03 32.00 0.64
C PHE A 536 14.95 30.90 0.07
N VAL A 537 15.66 31.22 -1.01
CA VAL A 537 16.56 30.29 -1.70
C VAL A 537 17.89 30.98 -1.93
N PRO A 538 19.01 30.43 -1.44
CA PRO A 538 20.33 30.95 -1.77
C PRO A 538 20.56 31.05 -3.28
N GLU A 539 21.21 32.11 -3.75
CA GLU A 539 21.58 32.32 -5.17
C GLU A 539 22.38 31.16 -5.75
N THR A 540 23.21 30.51 -4.92
CA THR A 540 24.02 29.31 -5.26
C THR A 540 23.17 28.12 -5.71
N ILE A 541 21.89 28.09 -5.34
CA ILE A 541 20.98 26.96 -5.49
C ILE A 541 19.93 27.18 -6.61
N LYS A 542 19.77 28.42 -7.11
CA LYS A 542 18.85 28.77 -8.22
C LYS A 542 19.14 28.05 -9.54
N LYS A 543 20.27 27.32 -9.65
CA LYS A 543 20.67 26.58 -10.86
C LYS A 543 20.04 25.19 -11.00
N GLN A 544 19.31 24.67 -10.00
CA GLN A 544 18.60 23.41 -10.16
C GLN A 544 17.42 23.57 -11.14
N VAL A 545 17.41 22.75 -12.20
CA VAL A 545 16.36 22.74 -13.22
C VAL A 545 15.23 21.84 -12.73
N GLY A 546 14.08 22.44 -12.39
CA GLY A 546 12.88 21.71 -12.00
C GLY A 546 12.01 22.46 -10.99
N HIS A 547 10.75 22.04 -10.86
CA HIS A 547 9.83 22.61 -9.87
C HIS A 547 10.02 22.01 -8.47
N ARG A 548 10.50 20.76 -8.39
CA ARG A 548 10.83 20.09 -7.14
C ARG A 548 12.29 20.28 -6.83
N ASN A 549 12.56 20.76 -5.63
CA ASN A 549 13.90 21.04 -5.19
C ASN A 549 14.17 20.46 -3.81
N THR A 550 15.41 20.04 -3.61
CA THR A 550 15.88 19.39 -2.39
C THR A 550 17.25 19.96 -1.99
N TYR A 551 17.39 20.41 -0.75
CA TYR A 551 18.61 21.04 -0.23
C TYR A 551 18.87 20.66 1.21
N ALA A 552 20.13 20.62 1.64
CA ALA A 552 20.43 20.35 3.03
C ALA A 552 20.01 21.55 3.91
N LEU A 553 19.45 21.30 5.08
CA LEU A 553 18.91 22.37 5.95
C LEU A 553 19.99 23.38 6.36
N HIS A 554 21.24 22.93 6.50
CA HIS A 554 22.37 23.78 6.88
C HIS A 554 22.86 24.71 5.76
N GLU A 555 22.47 24.48 4.51
CA GLU A 555 22.75 25.36 3.37
C GLU A 555 21.81 26.57 3.35
N LEU A 556 20.70 26.51 4.09
CA LEU A 556 19.77 27.62 4.28
C LEU A 556 20.29 28.61 5.33
N GLN A 557 19.73 29.82 5.33
CA GLN A 557 20.10 30.86 6.28
C GLN A 557 19.99 30.35 7.73
N ASN A 558 20.98 30.68 8.57
CA ASN A 558 20.94 30.31 9.97
C ASN A 558 19.79 31.04 10.68
N MET A 559 18.75 30.29 11.04
CA MET A 559 17.50 30.77 11.65
C MET A 559 17.32 30.24 13.09
N GLN A 560 18.41 29.87 13.76
CA GLN A 560 18.37 29.26 15.09
C GLN A 560 17.48 30.03 16.09
N LYS A 561 17.62 31.36 16.16
CA LYS A 561 16.82 32.21 17.06
C LYS A 561 15.33 32.17 16.74
N GLN A 562 14.97 32.09 15.47
CA GLN A 562 13.59 32.00 15.02
C GLN A 562 12.99 30.63 15.36
N TYR A 563 13.76 29.55 15.17
CA TYR A 563 13.33 28.20 15.60
C TYR A 563 13.10 28.13 17.12
N GLU A 564 13.97 28.76 17.91
CA GLU A 564 13.84 28.88 19.37
C GLU A 564 12.61 29.71 19.77
N LYS A 565 12.33 30.81 19.06
CA LYS A 565 11.12 31.62 19.27
C LYS A 565 9.87 30.77 19.07
N VAL A 566 9.75 30.04 17.96
CA VAL A 566 8.60 29.13 17.69
C VAL A 566 8.42 28.12 18.81
N SER A 567 9.50 27.45 19.21
CA SER A 567 9.49 26.49 20.32
C SER A 567 8.96 27.12 21.61
N THR A 568 9.46 28.30 21.97
CA THR A 568 9.07 29.01 23.20
C THR A 568 7.57 29.34 23.23
N VAL A 569 7.03 29.94 22.17
CA VAL A 569 5.61 30.33 22.13
C VAL A 569 4.68 29.11 21.99
N MET A 570 5.13 28.06 21.30
CA MET A 570 4.39 26.79 21.18
C MET A 570 4.29 26.07 22.54
N PHE A 571 5.38 25.97 23.28
CA PHE A 571 5.37 25.36 24.62
C PHE A 571 4.55 26.18 25.62
N ASN A 572 4.56 27.52 25.50
CA ASN A 572 3.66 28.37 26.29
C ASN A 572 2.19 28.07 26.01
N TYR A 573 1.81 27.94 24.73
CA TYR A 573 0.46 27.54 24.33
C TYR A 573 0.08 26.17 24.91
N LEU A 574 0.96 25.17 24.75
CA LEU A 574 0.73 23.81 25.27
C LEU A 574 0.55 23.80 26.80
N ASP A 575 1.35 24.56 27.55
CA ASP A 575 1.22 24.65 29.01
C ASP A 575 -0.13 25.24 29.45
N ILE A 576 -0.58 26.31 28.79
CA ILE A 576 -1.91 26.91 29.04
C ILE A 576 -3.02 25.90 28.70
N ALA A 577 -2.92 25.21 27.57
CA ALA A 577 -3.90 24.24 27.11
C ALA A 577 -3.99 23.00 28.03
N GLU A 578 -2.86 22.48 28.49
CA GLU A 578 -2.81 21.38 29.47
C GLU A 578 -3.39 21.80 30.84
N LYS A 579 -3.19 23.06 31.27
CA LYS A 579 -3.82 23.60 32.49
C LYS A 579 -5.34 23.62 32.38
N ILE A 580 -5.89 23.92 31.20
CA ILE A 580 -7.34 23.88 30.92
C ILE A 580 -7.83 22.42 30.99
N GLU A 581 -7.13 21.50 30.32
CA GLU A 581 -7.46 20.06 30.33
C GLU A 581 -7.52 19.47 31.74
N ARG A 582 -6.52 19.76 32.59
CA ARG A 582 -6.49 19.30 34.00
C ARG A 582 -7.68 19.78 34.81
N ARG A 583 -8.24 20.96 34.51
CA ARG A 583 -9.43 21.49 35.22
C ARG A 583 -10.70 20.78 34.79
N PHE A 584 -10.82 20.36 33.54
CA PHE A 584 -11.94 19.53 33.08
C PHE A 584 -11.97 18.17 33.78
N ALA A 585 -10.81 17.56 34.02
CA ALA A 585 -10.71 16.27 34.72
C ALA A 585 -11.40 16.28 36.10
N ILE A 586 -11.41 17.43 36.80
CA ILE A 586 -12.04 17.62 38.11
C ILE A 586 -13.58 17.61 38.02
N HIS A 587 -14.16 17.94 36.87
CA HIS A 587 -15.60 18.14 36.67
C HIS A 587 -16.29 16.98 35.93
N THR A 588 -15.59 15.86 35.74
CA THR A 588 -16.00 14.71 34.89
C THR A 588 -17.36 14.11 35.23
N VAL A 589 -17.79 14.19 36.50
CA VAL A 589 -19.07 13.61 36.98
C VAL A 589 -20.30 14.38 36.46
N ASN A 590 -20.16 15.67 36.14
CA ASN A 590 -21.28 16.56 35.76
C ASN A 590 -21.42 16.77 34.24
N MET A 591 -20.75 15.95 33.43
CA MET A 591 -20.71 16.11 31.97
C MET A 591 -21.67 15.17 31.25
N SER A 592 -22.28 15.64 30.16
CA SER A 592 -23.00 14.80 29.21
C SER A 592 -22.02 13.92 28.41
N LYS A 593 -22.53 12.95 27.64
CA LYS A 593 -21.69 12.12 26.75
C LYS A 593 -21.00 12.95 25.67
N SER A 594 -21.71 13.90 25.05
CA SER A 594 -21.16 14.75 24.00
C SER A 594 -20.08 15.69 24.53
N GLU A 595 -20.23 16.20 25.75
CA GLU A 595 -19.22 17.06 26.39
C GLU A 595 -17.93 16.29 26.70
N ARG A 596 -18.03 15.03 27.10
CA ARG A 596 -16.84 14.17 27.27
C ARG A 596 -16.14 13.88 25.94
N ALA A 597 -16.91 13.60 24.88
CA ALA A 597 -16.36 13.39 23.54
C ALA A 597 -15.60 14.63 23.04
N LEU A 598 -16.15 15.83 23.30
CA LEU A 598 -15.50 17.10 22.96
C LEU A 598 -14.15 17.29 23.67
N ILE A 599 -14.10 17.01 24.98
CA ILE A 599 -12.84 17.08 25.74
C ILE A 599 -11.83 16.04 25.22
N ALA A 600 -12.29 14.82 24.90
CA ALA A 600 -11.42 13.79 24.34
C ALA A 600 -10.82 14.22 22.99
N GLU A 601 -11.59 14.93 22.15
CA GLU A 601 -11.11 15.51 20.89
C GLU A 601 -10.06 16.60 21.13
N TRP A 602 -10.29 17.51 22.07
CA TRP A 602 -9.30 18.50 22.50
C TRP A 602 -7.99 17.85 22.98
N SER A 603 -8.09 16.89 23.90
CA SER A 603 -6.96 16.11 24.41
C SER A 603 -6.21 15.35 23.32
N TYR A 604 -6.91 14.89 22.28
CA TYR A 604 -6.29 14.25 21.13
C TYR A 604 -5.42 15.25 20.37
N TRP A 605 -5.97 16.40 19.96
CA TRP A 605 -5.22 17.39 19.17
C TRP A 605 -4.06 18.02 19.93
N LEU A 606 -4.20 18.25 21.24
CA LEU A 606 -3.08 18.71 22.08
C LEU A 606 -1.93 17.71 22.11
N ARG A 607 -2.23 16.42 22.21
CA ARG A 607 -1.21 15.36 22.17
C ARG A 607 -0.50 15.32 20.81
N GLU A 608 -1.24 15.43 19.72
CA GLU A 608 -0.65 15.47 18.37
C GLU A 608 0.27 16.70 18.24
N LEU A 609 -0.15 17.88 18.72
CA LEU A 609 0.69 19.07 18.73
C LEU A 609 1.94 18.89 19.62
N LYS A 610 1.84 18.19 20.75
CA LYS A 610 2.99 17.90 21.63
C LYS A 610 4.01 16.97 20.96
N ILE A 611 3.54 15.97 20.20
CA ILE A 611 4.42 15.12 19.37
C ILE A 611 5.12 16.00 18.34
N LYS A 612 4.38 16.86 17.63
CA LYS A 612 4.92 17.83 16.67
C LYS A 612 5.93 18.79 17.31
N ALA A 613 5.70 19.23 18.54
CA ALA A 613 6.66 20.05 19.27
C ALA A 613 8.00 19.33 19.51
N GLY A 614 7.95 18.03 19.85
CA GLY A 614 9.16 17.20 19.96
C GLY A 614 9.88 17.06 18.61
N GLU A 615 9.14 16.75 17.54
CA GLU A 615 9.69 16.66 16.18
C GLU A 615 10.35 17.98 15.73
N TRP A 616 9.76 19.13 16.07
CA TRP A 616 10.33 20.45 15.77
C TRP A 616 11.68 20.66 16.46
N VAL A 617 11.79 20.28 17.73
CA VAL A 617 13.05 20.37 18.48
C VAL A 617 14.11 19.47 17.84
N GLU A 618 13.76 18.23 17.51
CA GLU A 618 14.68 17.29 16.85
C GLU A 618 15.15 17.75 15.47
N LEU A 619 14.28 18.39 14.69
CA LEU A 619 14.58 18.83 13.34
C LEU A 619 15.38 20.13 13.29
N PHE A 620 14.99 21.13 14.08
CA PHE A 620 15.46 22.50 13.92
C PHE A 620 16.36 22.98 15.06
N LEU A 621 16.41 22.29 16.19
CA LEU A 621 17.19 22.71 17.37
C LEU A 621 18.28 21.71 17.78
N ASP A 622 18.15 20.42 17.46
CA ASP A 622 19.19 19.42 17.70
C ASP A 622 20.35 19.57 16.70
N ASN A 623 21.54 19.90 17.22
CA ASN A 623 22.73 20.17 16.42
C ASN A 623 23.61 18.94 16.15
N ASN A 624 23.11 17.72 16.38
CA ASN A 624 23.91 16.49 16.25
C ASN A 624 24.14 16.05 14.79
N LYS A 625 24.78 16.91 13.99
CA LYS A 625 24.98 16.78 12.53
C LYS A 625 25.76 15.54 12.09
N GLN A 626 26.54 14.92 12.97
CA GLN A 626 27.36 13.76 12.63
C GLN A 626 26.55 12.45 12.54
N LYS A 627 25.34 12.42 13.12
CA LYS A 627 24.50 11.21 13.17
C LYS A 627 23.34 11.22 12.18
N PHE A 628 22.95 12.40 11.68
CA PHE A 628 21.74 12.58 10.88
C PHE A 628 22.00 13.48 9.67
N ALA A 629 21.38 13.15 8.54
CA ALA A 629 21.17 14.06 7.44
C ALA A 629 19.85 14.82 7.65
N ILE A 630 19.84 16.13 7.42
CA ILE A 630 18.61 16.93 7.48
C ILE A 630 18.50 17.76 6.19
N TRP A 631 17.37 17.65 5.51
CA TRP A 631 17.11 18.37 4.26
C TRP A 631 15.68 18.90 4.18
N ILE A 632 15.49 19.85 3.26
CA ILE A 632 14.20 20.44 2.92
C ILE A 632 13.80 19.94 1.53
N GLU A 633 12.54 19.55 1.38
CA GLU A 633 11.90 19.26 0.09
C GLU A 633 10.76 20.25 -0.16
N ARG A 634 10.63 20.70 -1.40
CA ARG A 634 9.52 21.58 -1.81
C ARG A 634 9.22 21.48 -3.30
N ASP A 635 7.96 21.72 -3.65
CA ASP A 635 7.47 21.83 -5.02
C ASP A 635 6.95 23.25 -5.26
N GLN A 636 7.62 24.01 -6.13
CA GLN A 636 7.31 25.42 -6.41
C GLN A 636 5.85 25.66 -6.83
N ARG A 637 5.19 24.65 -7.40
CA ARG A 637 3.81 24.75 -7.88
C ARG A 637 2.77 24.79 -6.75
N SER A 638 3.15 24.34 -5.56
CA SER A 638 2.23 24.10 -4.44
C SER A 638 2.80 24.60 -3.11
N LEU A 639 3.72 25.56 -3.14
CA LEU A 639 4.18 26.24 -1.93
C LEU A 639 3.04 27.10 -1.33
N PRO A 640 2.94 27.19 0.01
CA PRO A 640 3.78 26.54 1.01
C PRO A 640 3.38 25.09 1.31
N SER A 641 2.25 24.60 0.80
CA SER A 641 1.68 23.28 1.11
C SER A 641 2.62 22.09 0.89
N SER A 642 3.52 22.16 -0.10
CA SER A 642 4.50 21.11 -0.36
C SER A 642 5.79 21.18 0.47
N LEU A 643 5.93 22.15 1.37
CA LEU A 643 7.15 22.28 2.19
C LEU A 643 7.25 21.11 3.18
N MET A 644 8.38 20.41 3.11
CA MET A 644 8.75 19.34 4.04
C MET A 644 10.17 19.52 4.54
N ALA A 645 10.43 19.10 5.79
CA ALA A 645 11.78 18.94 6.34
C ALA A 645 11.92 17.50 6.85
N ILE A 646 13.01 16.83 6.48
CA ILE A 646 13.22 15.42 6.81
C ILE A 646 14.58 15.29 7.50
N ARG A 647 14.59 14.64 8.67
CA ARG A 647 15.79 14.21 9.40
C ARG A 647 15.88 12.71 9.33
N HIS A 648 16.97 12.20 8.77
CA HIS A 648 17.22 10.78 8.52
C HIS A 648 18.53 10.34 9.17
N PRO A 649 18.57 9.20 9.88
CA PRO A 649 19.81 8.69 10.48
C PRO A 649 20.82 8.23 9.40
N LEU A 650 22.10 8.48 9.61
CA LEU A 650 23.17 7.97 8.73
C LEU A 650 23.62 6.55 9.10
N ASP A 651 23.20 6.05 10.26
CA ASP A 651 23.50 4.71 10.72
C ASP A 651 22.35 4.22 11.59
N SER A 652 21.79 3.07 11.23
CA SER A 652 20.66 2.44 11.93
C SER A 652 21.04 1.07 12.52
N SER A 653 22.30 0.66 12.38
CA SER A 653 22.80 -0.63 12.89
C SER A 653 22.63 -0.73 14.41
N ALA A 654 22.87 0.36 15.15
CA ALA A 654 22.72 0.42 16.60
C ALA A 654 21.29 0.10 17.08
N THR A 655 20.27 0.53 16.32
CA THR A 655 18.86 0.22 16.64
C THR A 655 18.59 -1.28 16.49
N ILE A 656 19.10 -1.90 15.43
CA ILE A 656 18.96 -3.33 15.18
C ILE A 656 19.75 -4.14 16.21
N GLN A 657 20.98 -3.72 16.52
CA GLN A 657 21.82 -4.35 17.55
C GLN A 657 21.12 -4.37 18.90
N LYS A 658 20.61 -3.23 19.36
CA LYS A 658 19.89 -3.13 20.64
C LYS A 658 18.72 -4.11 20.74
N PHE A 659 18.01 -4.34 19.63
CA PHE A 659 16.96 -5.36 19.57
C PHE A 659 17.54 -6.78 19.68
N THR A 660 18.55 -7.09 18.87
CA THR A 660 19.13 -8.45 18.80
C THR A 660 19.89 -8.85 20.06
N GLU A 661 20.55 -7.91 20.75
CA GLU A 661 21.24 -8.14 22.03
C GLU A 661 20.29 -8.72 23.09
N ARG A 662 19.07 -8.19 23.16
CA ARG A 662 18.04 -8.68 24.08
C ARG A 662 17.65 -10.13 23.76
N LEU A 663 17.52 -10.47 22.48
CA LEU A 663 17.22 -11.84 22.03
C LEU A 663 18.38 -12.81 22.30
N LYS A 664 19.63 -12.34 22.14
CA LYS A 664 20.84 -13.12 22.45
C LYS A 664 20.93 -13.45 23.93
N ILE A 665 20.59 -12.50 24.82
CA ILE A 665 20.50 -12.74 26.28
C ILE A 665 19.50 -13.86 26.59
N ASN A 666 18.38 -13.89 25.86
CA ASN A 666 17.33 -14.91 26.02
C ASN A 666 17.65 -16.24 25.30
N ARG A 667 18.87 -16.43 24.76
CA ARG A 667 19.29 -17.60 23.98
C ARG A 667 18.31 -17.91 22.84
N THR A 668 17.98 -16.90 22.05
CA THR A 668 17.15 -17.06 20.85
C THR A 668 18.03 -17.21 19.62
N GLY A 669 17.80 -18.24 18.81
CA GLY A 669 18.46 -18.38 17.51
C GLY A 669 17.90 -17.40 16.48
N ILE A 670 18.78 -16.77 15.69
CA ILE A 670 18.41 -15.71 14.73
C ILE A 670 18.90 -16.08 13.31
N VAL A 671 17.96 -16.18 12.38
CA VAL A 671 18.25 -16.41 10.96
C VAL A 671 17.94 -15.15 10.16
N TRP A 672 18.96 -14.55 9.56
CA TRP A 672 18.83 -13.46 8.61
C TRP A 672 18.83 -14.02 7.19
N THR A 673 17.77 -13.81 6.41
CA THR A 673 17.72 -14.35 5.04
C THR A 673 17.23 -13.37 4.00
N SER A 674 17.81 -13.43 2.80
CA SER A 674 17.53 -12.52 1.68
C SER A 674 18.06 -13.10 0.38
N GLY A 675 17.52 -12.68 -0.76
CA GLY A 675 18.12 -12.96 -2.08
C GLY A 675 19.42 -12.19 -2.37
N THR A 676 19.71 -11.14 -1.58
CA THR A 676 20.85 -10.22 -1.80
C THR A 676 21.47 -9.77 -0.47
N LEU A 677 22.20 -10.64 0.23
CA LEU A 677 22.91 -10.31 1.49
C LEU A 677 24.43 -10.19 1.29
N ALA A 678 25.01 -11.06 0.48
CA ALA A 678 26.42 -11.13 0.13
C ALA A 678 26.64 -10.59 -1.29
N ILE A 679 27.40 -9.49 -1.40
CA ILE A 679 27.64 -8.84 -2.70
C ILE A 679 29.05 -9.17 -3.17
N GLY A 680 29.20 -10.19 -4.02
CA GLY A 680 30.49 -10.57 -4.62
C GLY A 680 31.61 -10.67 -3.58
N HIS A 681 32.70 -9.90 -3.78
CA HIS A 681 33.83 -9.86 -2.84
C HIS A 681 33.56 -9.10 -1.53
N ARG A 682 32.43 -8.39 -1.40
CA ARG A 682 32.01 -7.65 -0.19
C ARG A 682 30.83 -8.33 0.47
N THR A 683 31.03 -9.57 0.90
CA THR A 683 29.99 -10.40 1.54
C THR A 683 29.39 -9.78 2.79
N ARG A 684 30.12 -8.92 3.50
CA ARG A 684 29.68 -8.25 4.73
C ARG A 684 29.01 -6.89 4.57
N TYR A 685 28.84 -6.36 3.35
CA TYR A 685 28.28 -5.01 3.16
C TYR A 685 26.90 -4.79 3.80
N ILE A 686 25.95 -5.71 3.60
CA ILE A 686 24.62 -5.65 4.24
C ILE A 686 24.66 -6.15 5.70
N PRO A 687 25.32 -7.29 6.02
CA PRO A 687 25.54 -7.71 7.41
C PRO A 687 26.05 -6.62 8.34
N THR A 688 27.02 -5.80 7.92
CA THR A 688 27.52 -4.68 8.72
C THR A 688 26.45 -3.60 8.94
N GLN A 689 25.62 -3.29 7.94
CA GLN A 689 24.50 -2.34 8.08
C GLN A 689 23.37 -2.87 8.98
N LEU A 690 23.17 -4.18 9.02
CA LEU A 690 22.31 -4.86 9.99
C LEU A 690 22.91 -4.86 11.40
N GLY A 691 24.18 -4.48 11.54
CA GLY A 691 24.89 -4.49 12.82
C GLY A 691 25.34 -5.88 13.27
N LEU A 692 25.48 -6.84 12.34
CA LEU A 692 25.95 -8.18 12.65
C LEU A 692 27.43 -8.18 13.02
N ASP A 693 27.77 -8.91 14.09
CA ASP A 693 29.15 -9.09 14.52
C ASP A 693 29.99 -9.81 13.45
N GLU A 694 31.31 -9.56 13.44
CA GLU A 694 32.25 -10.17 12.50
C GLU A 694 32.32 -11.71 12.62
N THR A 695 31.96 -12.26 13.78
CA THR A 695 31.92 -13.71 14.03
C THR A 695 30.68 -14.40 13.47
N VAL A 696 29.63 -13.67 13.10
CA VAL A 696 28.40 -14.26 12.55
C VAL A 696 28.71 -14.92 11.19
N PRO A 697 28.42 -16.22 11.02
CA PRO A 697 28.65 -16.91 9.75
C PRO A 697 27.74 -16.36 8.64
N ILE A 698 28.31 -16.24 7.44
CA ILE A 698 27.59 -15.92 6.21
C ILE A 698 27.59 -17.17 5.33
N GLU A 699 26.40 -17.71 5.08
CA GLU A 699 26.19 -18.87 4.22
C GLU A 699 25.51 -18.42 2.93
N VAL A 700 26.06 -18.78 1.78
CA VAL A 700 25.52 -18.46 0.46
C VAL A 700 25.05 -19.76 -0.19
N PHE A 701 23.80 -19.79 -0.63
CA PHE A 701 23.20 -20.94 -1.29
C PHE A 701 23.08 -20.69 -2.79
N ASP A 702 23.42 -21.68 -3.60
CA ASP A 702 23.33 -21.57 -5.05
C ASP A 702 21.93 -21.96 -5.55
N ALA A 703 21.49 -21.32 -6.64
CA ALA A 703 20.34 -21.79 -7.39
C ALA A 703 20.69 -23.13 -8.11
N PRO A 704 19.69 -23.95 -8.49
CA PRO A 704 19.93 -25.13 -9.33
C PRO A 704 20.69 -24.79 -10.61
N THR A 705 21.54 -25.71 -11.11
CA THR A 705 22.46 -25.45 -12.23
C THR A 705 21.79 -24.93 -13.50
N HIS A 706 20.56 -25.35 -13.77
CA HIS A 706 19.77 -24.98 -14.97
C HIS A 706 18.70 -23.92 -14.68
N PHE A 707 18.69 -23.31 -13.50
CA PHE A 707 17.61 -22.42 -13.09
C PHE A 707 17.52 -21.14 -13.93
N TYR A 708 18.67 -20.66 -14.43
CA TYR A 708 18.76 -19.43 -15.22
C TYR A 708 18.99 -19.67 -16.72
N ASP A 709 18.82 -20.91 -17.21
CA ASP A 709 19.06 -21.25 -18.63
C ASP A 709 18.13 -20.51 -19.60
N GLY A 710 16.94 -20.10 -19.13
CA GLY A 710 16.00 -19.28 -19.90
C GLY A 710 16.33 -17.79 -19.94
N ALA A 711 17.38 -17.34 -19.25
CA ALA A 711 17.78 -15.94 -19.14
C ALA A 711 18.94 -15.60 -20.08
N GLU A 712 18.75 -14.58 -20.91
CA GLU A 712 19.82 -14.04 -21.76
C GLU A 712 20.14 -12.61 -21.35
N MET A 713 21.43 -12.28 -21.22
CA MET A 713 21.87 -10.93 -20.88
C MET A 713 22.49 -10.25 -22.10
N TYR A 714 21.95 -9.10 -22.49
CA TYR A 714 22.43 -8.33 -23.63
C TYR A 714 23.08 -7.02 -23.17
N LEU A 715 24.32 -6.81 -23.60
CA LEU A 715 25.05 -5.56 -23.47
C LEU A 715 25.06 -4.85 -24.84
N VAL A 716 24.29 -3.78 -24.96
CA VAL A 716 24.15 -3.06 -26.24
C VAL A 716 25.36 -2.14 -26.45
N ASN A 717 26.27 -2.55 -27.34
CA ASN A 717 27.59 -1.93 -27.46
C ASN A 717 27.63 -0.67 -28.35
N ASN A 718 26.61 -0.47 -29.20
CA ASN A 718 26.50 0.66 -30.13
C ASN A 718 25.66 1.83 -29.59
N MET A 719 25.20 1.77 -28.32
CA MET A 719 24.57 2.93 -27.70
C MET A 719 25.53 4.14 -27.66
N PRO A 720 25.04 5.38 -27.78
CA PRO A 720 25.89 6.54 -27.60
C PRO A 720 26.43 6.64 -26.17
N ALA A 721 27.69 7.06 -26.02
CA ALA A 721 28.25 7.27 -24.69
C ALA A 721 27.60 8.51 -24.05
N ILE A 722 27.09 8.37 -22.82
CA ILE A 722 26.32 9.41 -22.10
C ILE A 722 27.03 10.78 -22.03
N GLN A 723 28.36 10.79 -22.06
CA GLN A 723 29.18 12.01 -21.96
C GLN A 723 29.54 12.64 -23.32
N GLN A 724 29.24 11.94 -24.43
CA GLN A 724 29.66 12.33 -25.78
C GLN A 724 28.52 12.89 -26.63
N VAL A 725 27.26 12.63 -26.26
CA VAL A 725 26.07 13.11 -26.97
C VAL A 725 25.23 14.03 -26.09
N SER A 726 24.31 14.76 -26.70
CA SER A 726 23.34 15.54 -25.93
C SER A 726 22.42 14.59 -25.13
N GLN A 727 21.80 15.11 -24.07
CA GLN A 727 20.83 14.31 -23.32
C GLN A 727 19.62 13.93 -24.20
N SER A 728 19.24 14.78 -25.16
CA SER A 728 18.14 14.53 -26.09
C SER A 728 18.48 13.38 -27.04
N ASP A 729 19.66 13.40 -27.67
CA ASP A 729 20.09 12.35 -28.60
C ASP A 729 20.16 10.98 -27.88
N TYR A 730 20.64 10.96 -26.63
CA TYR A 730 20.64 9.73 -25.83
C TYR A 730 19.22 9.23 -25.53
N ILE A 731 18.27 10.13 -25.28
CA ILE A 731 16.87 9.79 -25.03
C ILE A 731 16.20 9.22 -26.29
N GLU A 732 16.48 9.79 -27.47
CA GLU A 732 15.99 9.30 -28.76
C GLU A 732 16.47 7.86 -29.04
N GLU A 733 17.76 7.58 -28.82
CA GLU A 733 18.31 6.23 -28.98
C GLU A 733 17.71 5.23 -27.97
N VAL A 734 17.43 5.67 -26.74
CA VAL A 734 16.73 4.84 -25.75
C VAL A 734 15.29 4.57 -26.19
N ALA A 735 14.56 5.57 -26.68
CA ALA A 735 13.21 5.40 -27.19
C ALA A 735 13.18 4.39 -28.35
N ASN A 736 14.09 4.53 -29.31
CA ASN A 736 14.27 3.59 -30.41
C ASN A 736 14.53 2.16 -29.90
N ALA A 737 15.47 1.99 -28.96
CA ALA A 737 15.77 0.66 -28.39
C ALA A 737 14.55 0.03 -27.69
N VAL A 738 13.76 0.82 -26.96
CA VAL A 738 12.53 0.33 -26.31
C VAL A 738 11.49 -0.08 -27.34
N ILE A 739 11.26 0.72 -28.38
CA ILE A 739 10.28 0.41 -29.43
C ILE A 739 10.64 -0.89 -30.14
N GLN A 740 11.88 -0.99 -30.64
CA GLN A 740 12.34 -2.19 -31.36
C GLN A 740 12.26 -3.44 -30.49
N THR A 741 12.62 -3.34 -29.21
CA THR A 741 12.52 -4.47 -28.28
C THR A 741 11.05 -4.85 -28.02
N THR A 742 10.16 -3.87 -27.89
CA THR A 742 8.72 -4.10 -27.66
C THR A 742 8.09 -4.84 -28.85
N MET A 743 8.40 -4.42 -30.07
CA MET A 743 7.92 -5.08 -31.29
C MET A 743 8.47 -6.52 -31.40
N ALA A 744 9.77 -6.71 -31.12
CA ALA A 744 10.42 -8.03 -31.22
C ALA A 744 9.91 -9.07 -30.21
N THR A 745 9.51 -8.62 -29.02
CA THR A 745 9.07 -9.49 -27.92
C THR A 745 7.56 -9.63 -27.82
N GLY A 746 6.79 -8.76 -28.47
CA GLY A 746 5.32 -8.74 -28.37
C GLY A 746 4.78 -8.13 -27.08
N GLY A 747 5.60 -7.41 -26.30
CA GLY A 747 5.20 -6.74 -25.06
C GLY A 747 5.76 -7.37 -23.79
N ARG A 748 5.10 -7.14 -22.65
CA ARG A 748 5.53 -7.53 -21.30
C ARG A 748 6.93 -7.02 -20.95
N LEU A 749 7.19 -5.78 -21.36
CA LEU A 749 8.47 -5.11 -21.15
C LEU A 749 8.47 -4.29 -19.88
N PHE A 750 9.57 -4.38 -19.13
CA PHE A 750 9.79 -3.53 -17.98
C PHE A 750 11.04 -2.66 -18.15
N VAL A 751 10.85 -1.35 -18.28
CA VAL A 751 11.92 -0.38 -18.58
C VAL A 751 12.25 0.43 -17.33
N LEU A 752 13.49 0.29 -16.86
CA LEU A 752 13.97 0.87 -15.61
C LEU A 752 14.89 2.07 -15.85
N PHE A 753 14.48 3.21 -15.31
CA PHE A 753 15.18 4.48 -15.40
C PHE A 753 15.77 4.89 -14.04
N THR A 754 16.85 5.67 -14.09
CA THR A 754 17.40 6.37 -12.91
C THR A 754 16.85 7.78 -12.74
N SER A 755 16.16 8.32 -13.76
CA SER A 755 15.61 9.69 -13.76
C SER A 755 14.16 9.70 -14.26
N LYS A 756 13.28 10.40 -13.52
CA LYS A 756 11.88 10.66 -13.91
C LYS A 756 11.78 11.52 -15.16
N ASP A 757 12.67 12.50 -15.32
CA ASP A 757 12.69 13.40 -16.48
C ASP A 757 13.03 12.61 -17.75
N MET A 758 14.05 11.76 -17.70
CA MET A 758 14.42 10.89 -18.81
C MET A 758 13.30 9.90 -19.17
N MET A 759 12.72 9.25 -18.16
CA MET A 759 11.60 8.34 -18.36
C MET A 759 10.42 9.05 -19.05
N LYS A 760 10.05 10.24 -18.57
CA LYS A 760 8.96 11.01 -19.16
C LYS A 760 9.24 11.39 -20.60
N LYS A 761 10.41 11.96 -20.90
CA LYS A 761 10.76 12.34 -22.27
C LYS A 761 10.82 11.14 -23.21
N THR A 762 11.34 10.00 -22.74
CA THR A 762 11.36 8.75 -23.52
C THR A 762 9.94 8.28 -23.81
N TYR A 763 9.06 8.30 -22.79
CA TYR A 763 7.66 7.94 -22.93
C TYR A 763 6.91 8.85 -23.91
N ASP A 764 7.10 10.16 -23.80
CA ASP A 764 6.49 11.15 -24.69
C ASP A 764 6.95 10.92 -26.15
N LEU A 765 8.25 10.68 -26.41
CA LEU A 765 8.76 10.35 -27.75
C LEU A 765 8.19 9.05 -28.31
N ILE A 766 7.98 8.04 -27.47
CA ILE A 766 7.40 6.76 -27.91
C ILE A 766 5.95 6.97 -28.33
N ILE A 767 5.18 7.76 -27.58
CA ILE A 767 3.80 8.12 -27.95
C ILE A 767 3.80 8.91 -29.26
N ASP A 768 4.63 9.95 -29.37
CA ASP A 768 4.68 10.82 -30.55
C ASP A 768 5.13 10.07 -31.81
N SER A 769 5.81 8.92 -31.66
CA SER A 769 6.23 8.08 -32.79
C SER A 769 5.09 7.30 -33.45
N GLU A 770 3.97 7.10 -32.76
CA GLU A 770 2.82 6.27 -33.21
C GLU A 770 3.18 4.80 -33.55
N GLN A 771 4.40 4.33 -33.22
CA GLN A 771 4.85 2.98 -33.57
C GLN A 771 4.32 1.88 -32.65
N LEU A 772 3.83 2.25 -31.46
CA LEU A 772 3.33 1.32 -30.44
C LEU A 772 1.85 1.56 -30.12
N GLU A 773 1.05 2.04 -31.07
CA GLU A 773 -0.40 2.29 -30.88
C GLU A 773 -1.19 1.06 -30.40
N GLU A 774 -0.73 -0.14 -30.76
CA GLU A 774 -1.33 -1.43 -30.36
C GLU A 774 -0.91 -1.89 -28.95
N TYR A 775 -0.07 -1.12 -28.24
CA TYR A 775 0.46 -1.52 -26.93
C TYR A 775 0.00 -0.60 -25.80
N ALA A 776 -0.36 -1.21 -24.66
CA ALA A 776 -0.69 -0.49 -23.45
C ALA A 776 0.59 0.03 -22.74
N LEU A 777 0.79 1.35 -22.75
CA LEU A 777 1.95 1.99 -22.13
C LEU A 777 1.61 2.53 -20.73
N PHE A 778 2.33 2.06 -19.72
CA PHE A 778 2.15 2.47 -18.33
C PHE A 778 3.41 3.15 -17.79
N ALA A 779 3.31 4.40 -17.36
CA ALA A 779 4.47 5.14 -16.86
C ALA A 779 4.24 5.74 -15.47
N GLN A 780 5.22 5.55 -14.58
CA GLN A 780 5.15 6.05 -13.20
C GLN A 780 4.99 7.58 -13.16
N GLY A 781 3.90 8.05 -12.54
CA GLY A 781 3.66 9.50 -12.38
C GLY A 781 3.17 10.20 -13.65
N ILE A 782 2.92 9.46 -14.72
CA ILE A 782 2.21 9.92 -15.93
C ILE A 782 0.85 9.23 -15.95
N THR A 783 0.85 7.90 -15.94
CA THR A 783 -0.37 7.10 -15.79
C THR A 783 -0.90 7.24 -14.35
N GLY A 784 -2.18 7.58 -14.22
CA GLY A 784 -2.82 7.80 -12.92
C GLY A 784 -2.99 6.51 -12.10
N GLY A 785 -2.36 6.43 -10.94
CA GLY A 785 -2.49 5.30 -10.03
C GLY A 785 -1.34 5.16 -9.04
N SER A 786 -1.55 4.36 -7.99
CA SER A 786 -0.46 3.93 -7.12
C SER A 786 0.47 2.95 -7.85
N ARG A 787 1.66 2.69 -7.30
CA ARG A 787 2.61 1.69 -7.83
C ARG A 787 1.94 0.33 -8.04
N MET A 788 1.15 -0.11 -7.07
CA MET A 788 0.41 -1.36 -7.12
C MET A 788 -0.64 -1.37 -8.23
N LYS A 789 -1.35 -0.25 -8.43
CA LYS A 789 -2.34 -0.11 -9.51
C LYS A 789 -1.66 -0.19 -10.88
N LEU A 790 -0.50 0.44 -11.05
CA LEU A 790 0.27 0.36 -12.30
C LEU A 790 0.70 -1.08 -12.60
N LEU A 791 1.15 -1.82 -11.59
CA LEU A 791 1.51 -3.23 -11.76
C LEU A 791 0.30 -4.08 -12.11
N LYS A 792 -0.82 -3.92 -11.39
CA LYS A 792 -2.06 -4.65 -11.69
C LYS A 792 -2.53 -4.35 -13.12
N SER A 793 -2.50 -3.08 -13.54
CA SER A 793 -2.83 -2.70 -14.92
C SER A 793 -1.86 -3.29 -15.93
N PHE A 794 -0.55 -3.24 -15.69
CA PHE A 794 0.46 -3.86 -16.56
C PHE A 794 0.20 -5.37 -16.75
N HIS A 795 -0.20 -6.08 -15.69
CA HIS A 795 -0.54 -7.50 -15.76
C HIS A 795 -1.82 -7.82 -16.53
N GLN A 796 -2.76 -6.87 -16.65
CA GLN A 796 -4.02 -7.10 -17.35
C GLN A 796 -3.86 -7.16 -18.88
N PHE A 797 -2.78 -6.61 -19.43
CA PHE A 797 -2.56 -6.52 -20.87
C PHE A 797 -1.33 -7.31 -21.28
N ASN A 798 -1.48 -8.18 -22.28
CA ASN A 798 -0.36 -8.95 -22.84
C ASN A 798 0.59 -8.07 -23.65
N GLN A 799 0.06 -7.15 -24.46
CA GLN A 799 0.82 -6.17 -25.23
C GLN A 799 1.05 -4.92 -24.40
N SER A 800 1.92 -5.00 -23.38
CA SER A 800 2.14 -3.89 -22.45
C SER A 800 3.60 -3.56 -22.17
N VAL A 801 3.85 -2.28 -21.83
CA VAL A 801 5.16 -1.78 -21.44
C VAL A 801 5.03 -0.94 -20.16
N LEU A 802 5.83 -1.27 -19.14
CA LEU A 802 5.88 -0.53 -17.89
C LEU A 802 7.18 0.27 -17.78
N PHE A 803 7.06 1.59 -17.59
CA PHE A 803 8.17 2.52 -17.36
C PHE A 803 8.23 2.89 -15.88
N GLY A 804 9.34 2.52 -15.22
CA GLY A 804 9.53 2.74 -13.78
C GLY A 804 10.87 3.41 -13.45
N THR A 805 10.93 4.15 -12.34
CA THR A 805 12.19 4.71 -11.82
C THR A 805 12.76 3.88 -10.65
N SER A 806 13.77 4.40 -9.94
CA SER A 806 14.41 3.79 -8.74
C SER A 806 13.45 3.04 -7.81
N SER A 807 12.26 3.58 -7.57
CA SER A 807 11.26 2.99 -6.68
C SER A 807 10.67 1.65 -7.13
N PHE A 808 10.86 1.28 -8.41
CA PHE A 808 10.43 0.01 -8.97
C PHE A 808 11.51 -1.07 -8.95
N TRP A 809 12.75 -0.72 -8.57
CA TRP A 809 13.84 -1.68 -8.42
C TRP A 809 13.66 -2.57 -7.17
N GLU A 810 13.10 -2.01 -6.10
CA GLU A 810 12.97 -2.62 -4.78
C GLU A 810 11.51 -2.88 -4.37
N GLY A 811 11.26 -3.96 -3.62
CA GLY A 811 10.01 -4.16 -2.87
C GLY A 811 8.73 -4.32 -3.70
N VAL A 812 8.85 -4.77 -4.95
CA VAL A 812 7.70 -5.01 -5.84
C VAL A 812 7.76 -6.45 -6.32
N ASP A 813 6.75 -7.23 -5.98
CA ASP A 813 6.47 -8.49 -6.65
C ASP A 813 5.65 -8.18 -7.91
N VAL A 814 6.02 -8.75 -9.07
CA VAL A 814 5.33 -8.62 -10.36
C VAL A 814 4.58 -9.95 -10.60
N PRO A 815 3.42 -10.19 -9.96
CA PRO A 815 2.70 -11.46 -10.02
C PRO A 815 1.98 -11.68 -11.35
N GLY A 816 2.32 -12.73 -12.10
CA GLY A 816 1.68 -13.08 -13.38
C GLY A 816 2.69 -13.67 -14.35
N ASP A 817 2.27 -13.98 -15.58
CA ASP A 817 3.13 -14.56 -16.62
C ASP A 817 4.49 -13.84 -16.75
N ALA A 818 5.55 -14.60 -17.09
CA ALA A 818 6.92 -14.13 -17.10
C ALA A 818 7.12 -12.84 -17.93
N LEU A 819 7.88 -11.89 -17.37
CA LEU A 819 8.37 -10.72 -18.10
C LEU A 819 9.22 -11.19 -19.28
N SER A 820 8.91 -10.71 -20.49
CA SER A 820 9.68 -11.08 -21.68
C SER A 820 11.04 -10.36 -21.72
N ALA A 821 11.11 -9.13 -21.23
CA ALA A 821 12.36 -8.41 -21.08
C ALA A 821 12.35 -7.37 -19.96
N VAL A 822 13.53 -7.16 -19.36
CA VAL A 822 13.84 -6.04 -18.47
C VAL A 822 14.93 -5.20 -19.10
N ILE A 823 14.66 -3.91 -19.33
CA ILE A 823 15.61 -2.96 -19.91
C ILE A 823 16.15 -2.04 -18.80
N VAL A 824 17.46 -2.05 -18.61
CA VAL A 824 18.20 -1.12 -17.74
C VAL A 824 18.79 -0.01 -18.59
N VAL A 825 18.15 1.16 -18.56
CA VAL A 825 18.55 2.31 -19.37
C VAL A 825 19.89 2.86 -18.91
N ARG A 826 20.09 2.98 -17.60
CA ARG A 826 21.35 3.43 -16.98
C ARG A 826 21.69 2.59 -15.77
N LEU A 827 22.99 2.40 -15.50
CA LEU A 827 23.43 1.74 -14.28
C LEU A 827 22.82 2.45 -13.04
N PRO A 828 22.26 1.69 -12.07
CA PRO A 828 21.35 2.21 -11.05
C PRO A 828 22.07 2.91 -9.87
N PHE A 829 23.01 3.80 -10.18
CA PHE A 829 23.66 4.66 -9.20
C PHE A 829 22.67 5.68 -8.61
N THR A 830 22.73 5.87 -7.30
CA THR A 830 22.06 6.97 -6.61
C THR A 830 22.57 8.32 -7.14
N SER A 831 21.69 9.30 -7.24
CA SER A 831 22.08 10.66 -7.66
C SER A 831 23.09 11.24 -6.67
N PRO A 832 24.18 11.88 -7.12
CA PRO A 832 25.08 12.63 -6.25
C PRO A 832 24.39 13.81 -5.55
N GLU A 833 23.26 14.27 -6.09
CA GLU A 833 22.44 15.34 -5.49
C GLU A 833 21.49 14.84 -4.40
N ASP A 834 21.37 13.52 -4.24
CA ASP A 834 20.56 12.91 -3.18
C ASP A 834 21.13 13.30 -1.79
N PRO A 835 20.31 13.83 -0.87
CA PRO A 835 20.78 14.31 0.44
C PRO A 835 21.41 13.21 1.30
N ILE A 836 20.83 12.01 1.28
CA ILE A 836 21.31 10.88 2.06
C ILE A 836 22.68 10.47 1.49
N PHE A 837 22.80 10.35 0.17
CA PHE A 837 24.06 10.06 -0.49
C PHE A 837 25.15 11.09 -0.14
N LYS A 838 24.85 12.40 -0.23
CA LYS A 838 25.81 13.47 0.11
C LYS A 838 26.32 13.33 1.54
N ALA A 839 25.42 13.16 2.50
CA ALA A 839 25.79 13.06 3.90
C ALA A 839 26.63 11.79 4.19
N HIS A 840 26.30 10.65 3.57
CA HIS A 840 27.14 9.45 3.64
C HIS A 840 28.51 9.67 2.99
N ALA A 841 28.56 10.35 1.84
CA ALA A 841 29.79 10.64 1.13
C ALA A 841 30.71 11.57 1.94
N GLU A 842 30.17 12.60 2.59
CA GLU A 842 30.90 13.48 3.50
C GLU A 842 31.48 12.71 4.69
N LYS A 843 30.67 11.85 5.33
CA LYS A 843 31.11 10.99 6.44
C LYS A 843 32.26 10.07 6.02
N LEU A 844 32.10 9.35 4.91
CA LEU A 844 33.13 8.42 4.41
C LEU A 844 34.41 9.16 3.99
N THR A 845 34.27 10.34 3.38
CA THR A 845 35.43 11.17 3.03
C THR A 845 36.17 11.66 4.28
N ALA A 846 35.44 12.05 5.33
CA ALA A 846 36.03 12.42 6.62
C ALA A 846 36.76 11.25 7.31
N GLU A 847 36.32 10.01 7.07
CA GLU A 847 37.00 8.78 7.50
C GLU A 847 38.18 8.37 6.59
N GLY A 848 38.51 9.16 5.56
CA GLY A 848 39.58 8.87 4.61
C GLY A 848 39.24 7.76 3.59
N LYS A 849 37.96 7.40 3.47
CA LYS A 849 37.47 6.37 2.55
C LYS A 849 36.91 7.00 1.28
N ASN A 850 36.84 6.22 0.19
CA ASN A 850 36.27 6.67 -1.07
C ASN A 850 34.75 6.37 -1.12
N PRO A 851 33.85 7.37 -1.18
CA PRO A 851 32.40 7.15 -1.16
C PRO A 851 31.88 6.33 -2.33
N PHE A 852 32.52 6.42 -3.50
CA PHE A 852 32.10 5.68 -4.68
C PHE A 852 32.31 4.17 -4.48
N THR A 853 33.48 3.77 -3.98
CA THR A 853 33.79 2.34 -3.77
C THR A 853 33.15 1.76 -2.53
N GLU A 854 33.01 2.56 -1.46
CA GLU A 854 32.46 2.10 -0.19
C GLU A 854 30.93 2.11 -0.13
N TYR A 855 30.26 2.95 -0.93
CA TYR A 855 28.81 3.14 -0.81
C TYR A 855 28.09 3.09 -2.17
N ALA A 856 28.46 3.97 -3.12
CA ALA A 856 27.71 4.12 -4.37
C ALA A 856 27.67 2.84 -5.22
N LEU A 857 28.82 2.16 -5.35
CA LEU A 857 28.97 0.97 -6.18
C LEU A 857 28.26 -0.26 -5.58
N PRO A 858 28.47 -0.63 -4.29
CA PRO A 858 27.72 -1.74 -3.68
C PRO A 858 26.20 -1.58 -3.75
N GLU A 859 25.67 -0.38 -3.46
CA GLU A 859 24.24 -0.07 -3.59
C GLU A 859 23.72 -0.29 -5.01
N ALA A 860 24.43 0.22 -6.02
CA ALA A 860 24.03 0.06 -7.42
C ALA A 860 24.05 -1.42 -7.86
N VAL A 861 25.08 -2.17 -7.46
CA VAL A 861 25.19 -3.61 -7.76
C VAL A 861 24.05 -4.39 -7.13
N MET A 862 23.71 -4.10 -5.87
CA MET A 862 22.57 -4.71 -5.18
C MET A 862 21.26 -4.46 -5.91
N ARG A 863 20.97 -3.20 -6.27
CA ARG A 863 19.76 -2.83 -7.02
C ARG A 863 19.69 -3.56 -8.36
N MET A 864 20.80 -3.64 -9.08
CA MET A 864 20.85 -4.36 -10.36
C MET A 864 20.49 -5.84 -10.21
N ARG A 865 21.03 -6.50 -9.18
CA ARG A 865 20.71 -7.89 -8.86
C ARG A 865 19.24 -8.09 -8.50
N GLN A 866 18.64 -7.17 -7.75
CA GLN A 866 17.20 -7.19 -7.45
C GLN A 866 16.35 -6.96 -8.71
N GLY A 867 16.79 -6.08 -9.62
CA GLY A 867 16.19 -5.89 -10.93
C GLY A 867 16.18 -7.18 -11.75
N PHE A 868 17.31 -7.91 -11.77
CA PHE A 868 17.45 -9.19 -12.45
C PHE A 868 16.53 -10.27 -11.87
N GLY A 869 16.41 -10.36 -10.53
CA GLY A 869 15.55 -11.33 -9.85
C GLY A 869 14.05 -11.22 -10.16
N ARG A 870 13.63 -10.17 -10.89
CA ARG A 870 12.25 -10.00 -11.39
C ARG A 870 12.00 -10.76 -12.68
N LEU A 871 13.04 -10.97 -13.48
CA LEU A 871 12.97 -11.59 -14.80
C LEU A 871 12.70 -13.10 -14.68
N ILE A 872 13.43 -13.78 -13.79
CA ILE A 872 13.38 -15.24 -13.63
C ILE A 872 12.97 -15.60 -12.20
N ARG A 873 11.83 -16.27 -12.08
CA ARG A 873 11.23 -16.73 -10.81
C ARG A 873 11.10 -18.25 -10.75
N SER A 874 11.02 -18.88 -11.92
CA SER A 874 10.99 -20.32 -12.11
C SER A 874 11.99 -20.76 -13.19
N SER A 875 12.40 -22.03 -13.17
CA SER A 875 13.28 -22.60 -14.21
C SER A 875 12.63 -22.69 -15.59
N SER A 876 11.30 -22.53 -15.69
CA SER A 876 10.58 -22.46 -16.97
C SER A 876 10.48 -21.06 -17.54
N ASP A 877 10.81 -20.02 -16.78
CA ASP A 877 10.71 -18.64 -17.25
C ASP A 877 11.77 -18.38 -18.32
N LYS A 878 11.40 -17.61 -19.34
CA LYS A 878 12.32 -17.13 -20.38
C LYS A 878 12.25 -15.63 -20.46
N GLY A 879 13.40 -14.98 -20.59
CA GLY A 879 13.45 -13.53 -20.58
C GLY A 879 14.81 -12.95 -20.96
N ALA A 880 14.80 -11.69 -21.40
CA ALA A 880 16.00 -10.95 -21.74
C ALA A 880 16.29 -9.85 -20.71
N PHE A 881 17.54 -9.78 -20.21
CA PHE A 881 18.03 -8.69 -19.37
C PHE A 881 18.93 -7.77 -20.21
N ILE A 882 18.45 -6.59 -20.56
CA ILE A 882 19.08 -5.72 -21.57
C ILE A 882 19.67 -4.49 -20.87
N ILE A 883 20.94 -4.19 -21.14
CA ILE A 883 21.64 -3.03 -20.57
C ILE A 883 22.07 -2.08 -21.69
N LEU A 884 21.56 -0.84 -21.62
CA LEU A 884 21.83 0.21 -22.60
C LEU A 884 23.00 1.13 -22.19
N ASP A 885 23.63 0.89 -21.04
CA ASP A 885 24.69 1.73 -20.49
C ASP A 885 26.09 1.14 -20.71
N ARG A 886 26.84 1.75 -21.64
CA ARG A 886 28.20 1.33 -22.01
C ARG A 886 29.22 1.43 -20.88
N ARG A 887 28.91 2.08 -19.74
CA ARG A 887 29.82 2.12 -18.59
C ARG A 887 30.06 0.75 -17.98
N ILE A 888 29.13 -0.19 -18.15
CA ILE A 888 29.32 -1.58 -17.70
C ILE A 888 30.50 -2.28 -18.39
N GLU A 889 30.87 -1.82 -19.59
CA GLU A 889 32.01 -2.37 -20.34
C GLU A 889 33.24 -1.47 -20.27
N THR A 890 33.01 -0.16 -20.40
CA THR A 890 34.09 0.83 -20.57
C THR A 890 34.76 1.24 -19.26
N LYS A 891 34.13 0.99 -18.10
CA LYS A 891 34.69 1.33 -16.78
C LYS A 891 35.12 0.08 -16.04
N SER A 892 36.22 0.21 -15.28
CA SER A 892 36.81 -0.89 -14.51
C SER A 892 35.87 -1.50 -13.47
N TYR A 893 34.89 -0.72 -12.98
CA TYR A 893 33.89 -1.21 -12.03
C TYR A 893 32.77 -2.03 -12.69
N GLY A 894 32.64 -2.01 -14.02
CA GLY A 894 31.56 -2.68 -14.73
C GLY A 894 31.53 -4.19 -14.51
N LYS A 895 32.70 -4.82 -14.34
CA LYS A 895 32.82 -6.24 -13.99
C LYS A 895 32.07 -6.61 -12.70
N TYR A 896 32.04 -5.72 -11.70
CA TYR A 896 31.36 -6.01 -10.43
C TYR A 896 29.84 -6.15 -10.60
N PHE A 897 29.24 -5.52 -11.62
CA PHE A 897 27.84 -5.72 -11.94
C PHE A 897 27.58 -7.08 -12.58
N ILE A 898 28.48 -7.53 -13.46
CA ILE A 898 28.37 -8.84 -14.14
C ILE A 898 28.62 -9.97 -13.14
N ASP A 899 29.69 -9.87 -12.35
CA ASP A 899 30.11 -10.87 -11.36
C ASP A 899 29.07 -11.06 -10.23
N ALA A 900 28.18 -10.07 -10.01
CA ALA A 900 27.14 -10.13 -8.99
C ALA A 900 25.83 -10.77 -9.47
N LEU A 901 25.67 -10.99 -10.78
CA LEU A 901 24.52 -11.70 -11.33
C LEU A 901 24.77 -13.21 -11.35
N PRO A 902 23.71 -14.04 -11.37
CA PRO A 902 23.87 -15.47 -11.61
C PRO A 902 24.60 -15.74 -12.92
N ASN A 903 25.20 -16.93 -13.04
CA ASN A 903 25.91 -17.32 -14.25
C ASN A 903 24.93 -17.46 -15.43
N VAL A 904 24.76 -16.38 -16.17
CA VAL A 904 23.93 -16.29 -17.38
C VAL A 904 24.81 -16.02 -18.59
N HIS A 905 24.31 -16.38 -19.75
CA HIS A 905 25.01 -16.12 -21.00
C HIS A 905 24.97 -14.60 -21.30
N VAL A 906 26.15 -13.96 -21.35
CA VAL A 906 26.30 -12.52 -21.58
C VAL A 906 26.74 -12.27 -23.03
N LYS A 907 25.87 -11.65 -23.82
CA LYS A 907 26.11 -11.29 -25.22
C LYS A 907 26.40 -9.81 -25.37
N LYS A 908 27.47 -9.49 -26.10
CA LYS A 908 27.84 -8.12 -26.47
C LYS A 908 27.50 -7.90 -27.92
N VAL A 909 26.44 -7.15 -28.17
CA VAL A 909 25.83 -7.04 -29.50
C VAL A 909 25.42 -5.62 -29.81
N THR A 910 25.21 -5.33 -31.09
CA THR A 910 24.52 -4.11 -31.50
C THR A 910 23.02 -4.24 -31.25
N LEU A 911 22.32 -3.11 -31.18
CA LEU A 911 20.85 -3.08 -31.05
C LEU A 911 20.17 -3.94 -32.12
N GLU A 912 20.59 -3.81 -33.38
CA GLU A 912 20.04 -4.58 -34.51
C GLU A 912 20.21 -6.09 -34.32
N VAL A 913 21.39 -6.55 -33.89
CA VAL A 913 21.65 -7.98 -33.66
C VAL A 913 20.82 -8.49 -32.49
N MET A 914 20.72 -7.72 -31.41
CA MET A 914 19.86 -8.06 -30.26
C MET A 914 18.40 -8.25 -30.69
N VAL A 915 17.85 -7.29 -31.44
CA VAL A 915 16.45 -7.31 -31.90
C VAL A 915 16.20 -8.54 -32.78
N ASN A 916 17.08 -8.83 -33.73
CA ASN A 916 16.99 -10.04 -34.56
C ASN A 916 17.03 -11.34 -33.74
N GLU A 917 17.86 -11.41 -32.70
CA GLU A 917 17.89 -12.59 -31.81
C GLU A 917 16.60 -12.72 -30.98
N LEU A 918 16.06 -11.61 -30.48
CA LEU A 918 14.80 -11.60 -29.73
C LEU A 918 13.62 -12.03 -30.62
N GLU A 919 13.53 -11.50 -31.84
CA GLU A 919 12.50 -11.93 -32.80
C GLU A 919 12.58 -13.43 -33.08
N ASN A 920 13.79 -13.96 -33.28
CA ASN A 920 13.98 -15.39 -33.50
C ASN A 920 13.58 -16.24 -32.29
N CYS A 921 13.76 -15.74 -31.07
CA CYS A 921 13.39 -16.45 -29.84
C CYS A 921 11.88 -16.42 -29.59
N TYR A 922 11.21 -15.29 -29.81
CA TYR A 922 9.80 -15.09 -29.48
C TYR A 922 8.83 -15.39 -30.64
N ASN A 923 9.27 -15.34 -31.90
CA ASN A 923 8.42 -15.64 -33.07
C ASN A 923 8.47 -17.11 -33.52
N LYS A 924 9.42 -17.94 -33.03
CA LYS A 924 9.51 -19.38 -33.39
C LYS A 924 8.43 -20.29 -32.75
N GLY A 925 7.43 -19.70 -32.08
CA GLY A 925 6.29 -20.41 -31.49
C GLY A 925 4.91 -20.02 -32.04
N LYS A 926 4.84 -19.18 -33.09
CA LYS A 926 3.60 -18.87 -33.80
C LYS A 926 3.41 -19.76 -35.03
#